data_AF-A0A5N0DRJ0-F1
#
_entry.id   AF-A0A5N0DRJ0-F1
#
_cell.length_a   1.000
_cell.length_b   1.000
_cell.length_c   1.000
_cell.angle_alpha   90.00
_cell.angle_beta   90.00
_cell.angle_gamma   90.00
#
_symmetry.space_group_name_H-M   'P 1'
#
loop_
_entity.id
_entity.type
_entity.pdbx_description
1 polymer ?
#
loop_
_entity_poly.entity_id
_entity_poly.type
_entity_poly.pdbx_seq_one_letter_code
_entity_poly.pdbx_strand_id
1 'polypeptide(L)'
;MTFAHTTVPHSDAKRPSFAEVTTMRSDSYTESRGDTEDYVSPFSGLSPFGEAVDQAAEQPTAAFDESPFESYSFTESPFGEHSYSEADEQSELATEFLEALHDEEFTEALEQLLDEGAARALADAQQWSMTPSESECRESLQEWIAPLISEWERAIDSFASGLENADLHGLAEQELDELLDSLETPAALGSEVFENFLGKIVRKVKSVIKQKVRQAIGFVKNPVKGVIGIAKSGLNTIKSGLQTIGKHLIGPILERLKKIGLSLLKGVVKKLLNPLTRILPAEIRPLVPILAKRLGIGEAADESADEADEGADEFGTAAAMAEAFDHELFAMFTAEETDEAGAEEFDEADSEEPEHNTVAELDDARARLAAQLSAYTGSEEPIAEIEQFVPAVLAIRPLLKLGLKVTGARAKLVNLIAQPLAKLIKGMVGPEAARTIGKIAGQDPSVMIARAVVGVGFTALGLETAGQEEDTIPGEALASAVEATVTRVLDELPEAAFTDPLQVSAAVQRAFAESAAAYLPDRLLRADLPERETSEEGGFWVMMPRSTRPRYRFRKYTRVFAMPIPRQVARAVRWNDGGTLETYLLDRGVDRWPVQAEIDLYETLPGTLLGHLTRDETLPAAEQPGADEFQPLTAEAAGLLLREPALGRRRTVGTGPGAYRPVPGQRYFRVRVAKMPGRKARRPRRLTTVRWDPATKRMAIVIKLSERRARGLQARLHRAAPAGQRDLPAVLSALREIFLPRLQYRIARRLLKATVVTDPAAAAKLAGELTAATSTGIATYLAQRGAQFAAAVADPADGVTLSVTFTGIQPDSAQIPAPEVVATPGLK
;
A
#
# COMPACT_ATOMS: atom_id res chain seq x y z
N MET A 1 -16.81 -46.25 -37.25
CA MET A 1 -16.55 -46.68 -38.64
C MET A 1 -15.22 -46.07 -39.06
N THR A 2 -14.09 -46.75 -38.82
CA THR A 2 -13.37 -47.69 -39.74
C THR A 2 -12.70 -46.97 -40.93
N PHE A 3 -11.40 -46.67 -40.83
CA PHE A 3 -10.22 -47.33 -41.49
C PHE A 3 -9.83 -46.63 -42.83
N ALA A 4 -8.58 -46.42 -43.28
CA ALA A 4 -7.22 -46.81 -42.86
C ALA A 4 -6.13 -45.99 -43.63
N HIS A 5 -4.88 -46.07 -43.10
CA HIS A 5 -3.50 -45.91 -43.62
C HIS A 5 -3.24 -45.75 -45.16
N THR A 6 -2.11 -45.19 -45.68
CA THR A 6 -0.70 -45.64 -45.52
C THR A 6 0.37 -44.73 -46.23
N THR A 7 1.50 -44.44 -45.54
CA THR A 7 2.96 -44.37 -45.91
C THR A 7 3.65 -43.53 -47.05
N VAL A 8 4.62 -42.64 -46.64
CA VAL A 8 6.14 -42.54 -46.86
C VAL A 8 6.71 -42.49 -48.32
N PRO A 9 7.88 -41.88 -48.75
CA PRO A 9 9.11 -41.34 -48.06
C PRO A 9 9.93 -40.10 -48.61
N HIS A 10 10.96 -39.70 -47.82
CA HIS A 10 12.37 -39.26 -48.11
C HIS A 10 12.79 -38.07 -49.02
N SER A 11 13.58 -37.15 -48.45
CA SER A 11 14.92 -36.64 -48.90
C SER A 11 15.47 -35.72 -47.77
N ASP A 12 16.67 -35.81 -47.19
CA ASP A 12 18.08 -36.06 -47.56
C ASP A 12 18.82 -34.84 -48.17
N ALA A 13 19.63 -34.14 -47.35
CA ALA A 13 20.64 -33.19 -47.80
C ALA A 13 21.73 -32.90 -46.73
N LYS A 14 22.83 -33.66 -46.86
CA LYS A 14 24.26 -33.26 -46.89
C LYS A 14 24.83 -32.23 -45.88
N ARG A 15 25.75 -32.76 -45.06
CA ARG A 15 26.92 -32.07 -44.46
C ARG A 15 27.99 -31.72 -45.52
N PRO A 16 28.93 -30.83 -45.18
CA PRO A 16 30.33 -31.23 -45.28
C PRO A 16 31.19 -30.87 -44.05
N SER A 17 32.19 -31.74 -43.83
CA SER A 17 33.43 -31.61 -43.04
C SER A 17 34.47 -30.74 -43.81
N PHE A 18 35.59 -30.21 -43.29
CA PHE A 18 36.66 -30.74 -42.42
C PHE A 18 37.57 -29.56 -41.98
N ALA A 19 38.35 -29.82 -40.92
CA ALA A 19 39.48 -29.13 -40.25
C ALA A 19 40.30 -28.01 -40.93
N GLU A 20 40.85 -27.09 -40.11
CA GLU A 20 42.31 -27.03 -39.83
C GLU A 20 42.68 -26.06 -38.68
N VAL A 21 43.72 -26.45 -37.95
CA VAL A 21 44.38 -25.76 -36.82
C VAL A 21 45.53 -24.93 -37.37
N THR A 22 45.70 -23.67 -36.97
CA THR A 22 47.02 -22.99 -37.05
C THR A 22 47.16 -21.95 -35.95
N THR A 23 48.18 -22.15 -35.12
CA THR A 23 48.77 -21.21 -34.15
C THR A 23 49.90 -20.42 -34.80
N MET A 24 49.96 -19.09 -34.67
CA MET A 24 51.16 -18.22 -34.56
C MET A 24 50.66 -16.82 -34.15
N ARG A 25 51.05 -16.23 -33.02
CA ARG A 25 52.34 -15.61 -32.61
C ARG A 25 52.58 -14.21 -33.22
N SER A 26 52.83 -13.29 -32.29
CA SER A 26 53.23 -11.86 -32.32
C SER A 26 53.79 -11.26 -33.62
N ASP A 27 53.48 -9.98 -33.87
CA ASP A 27 54.45 -8.89 -33.70
C ASP A 27 53.78 -7.50 -33.70
N SER A 28 54.40 -6.62 -32.92
CA SER A 28 54.21 -5.19 -32.73
C SER A 28 54.48 -4.34 -33.99
N TYR A 29 53.86 -3.17 -34.12
CA TYR A 29 54.55 -1.87 -34.31
C TYR A 29 53.60 -0.67 -34.18
N THR A 30 54.24 0.45 -33.84
CA THR A 30 53.87 1.78 -33.32
C THR A 30 52.94 2.71 -34.12
N GLU A 31 52.32 3.62 -33.36
CA GLU A 31 51.98 5.04 -33.64
C GLU A 31 50.91 5.40 -34.70
N SER A 32 49.76 5.87 -34.20
CA SER A 32 49.11 7.06 -34.76
C SER A 32 48.38 7.82 -33.65
N ARG A 33 48.81 9.06 -33.51
CA ARG A 33 48.34 10.15 -32.66
C ARG A 33 47.03 10.69 -33.24
N GLY A 34 45.99 10.84 -32.44
CA GLY A 34 44.74 11.48 -32.88
C GLY A 34 43.58 11.30 -31.90
N ASP A 35 43.20 12.40 -31.27
CA ASP A 35 41.89 12.75 -30.73
C ASP A 35 41.36 12.00 -29.49
N THR A 36 41.44 12.71 -28.37
CA THR A 36 40.67 12.55 -27.14
C THR A 36 39.18 12.82 -27.41
N GLU A 37 38.31 11.87 -27.11
CA GLU A 37 36.86 12.09 -27.01
C GLU A 37 36.55 12.89 -25.73
N ASP A 38 36.29 14.17 -25.91
CA ASP A 38 35.74 15.07 -24.90
C ASP A 38 34.26 14.78 -24.62
N TYR A 39 33.86 14.88 -23.36
CA TYR A 39 32.48 14.81 -22.88
C TYR A 39 31.65 15.99 -23.44
N VAL A 40 30.58 15.67 -24.17
CA VAL A 40 29.69 16.61 -24.86
C VAL A 40 28.38 16.74 -24.09
N SER A 41 28.06 17.95 -23.59
CA SER A 41 26.68 18.38 -23.31
C SER A 41 25.79 18.00 -24.51
N PRO A 42 24.55 17.52 -24.34
CA PRO A 42 23.71 17.09 -25.47
C PRO A 42 23.43 18.20 -26.50
N PHE A 43 23.88 19.44 -26.26
CA PHE A 43 23.84 20.57 -27.18
C PHE A 43 25.20 21.32 -27.17
N SER A 44 25.74 21.64 -28.35
CA SER A 44 27.16 21.98 -28.60
C SER A 44 27.53 23.48 -28.69
N GLY A 45 28.72 23.84 -28.14
CA GLY A 45 29.77 24.69 -28.76
C GLY A 45 29.94 26.17 -28.35
N LEU A 46 31.01 26.52 -27.60
CA LEU A 46 31.92 27.68 -27.80
C LEU A 46 33.11 27.67 -26.80
N SER A 47 34.28 28.11 -27.29
CA SER A 47 35.67 27.96 -26.81
C SER A 47 36.12 28.78 -25.56
N PRO A 48 37.38 28.57 -25.05
CA PRO A 48 37.81 28.79 -23.66
C PRO A 48 38.90 29.87 -23.44
N PHE A 49 39.25 30.11 -22.17
CA PHE A 49 40.57 30.49 -21.63
C PHE A 49 40.61 29.94 -20.18
N GLY A 50 41.49 29.00 -19.79
CA GLY A 50 42.93 29.13 -19.50
C GLY A 50 43.12 29.01 -17.97
N GLU A 51 43.39 27.83 -17.40
CA GLU A 51 44.68 27.14 -17.17
C GLU A 51 45.65 27.81 -16.19
N ALA A 52 45.90 27.13 -15.05
CA ALA A 52 47.18 26.99 -14.31
C ALA A 52 46.90 26.37 -12.92
N VAL A 53 47.69 25.50 -12.28
CA VAL A 53 48.97 24.80 -12.52
C VAL A 53 49.10 23.74 -11.40
N ASP A 54 49.70 22.59 -11.72
CA ASP A 54 50.18 21.52 -10.82
C ASP A 54 51.09 21.98 -9.67
N GLN A 55 51.09 21.23 -8.55
CA GLN A 55 52.31 20.56 -8.08
C GLN A 55 52.12 19.64 -6.86
N ALA A 56 53.04 18.69 -6.76
CA ALA A 56 53.01 17.45 -5.98
C ALA A 56 53.77 17.52 -4.64
N ALA A 57 53.54 16.46 -3.85
CA ALA A 57 54.42 15.79 -2.87
C ALA A 57 54.64 16.43 -1.50
N GLU A 58 54.30 15.69 -0.43
CA GLU A 58 55.24 15.04 0.51
C GLU A 58 54.49 14.43 1.72
N GLN A 59 54.85 13.20 2.10
CA GLN A 59 54.54 12.59 3.41
C GLN A 59 55.75 12.78 4.34
N PRO A 60 55.53 12.90 5.67
CA PRO A 60 56.01 11.85 6.55
C PRO A 60 55.07 11.48 7.71
N THR A 61 55.38 10.30 8.26
CA THR A 61 54.78 9.50 9.34
C THR A 61 54.72 10.13 10.74
N ALA A 62 53.63 9.87 11.50
CA ALA A 62 53.60 9.04 12.73
C ALA A 62 52.39 9.32 13.66
N ALA A 63 51.99 8.28 14.41
CA ALA A 63 51.11 8.20 15.58
C ALA A 63 49.61 7.86 15.36
N PHE A 64 49.28 6.63 15.76
CA PHE A 64 47.94 6.11 16.05
C PHE A 64 47.43 6.69 17.38
N ASP A 65 46.23 7.26 17.39
CA ASP A 65 45.13 7.03 18.34
C ASP A 65 44.08 8.13 18.13
N GLU A 66 42.87 7.74 17.75
CA GLU A 66 41.58 8.22 18.29
C GLU A 66 40.43 7.87 17.33
N SER A 67 39.48 7.11 17.89
CA SER A 67 38.30 6.53 17.23
C SER A 67 37.13 7.53 17.21
N PRO A 68 36.34 7.59 16.12
CA PRO A 68 35.25 8.56 15.93
C PRO A 68 33.89 8.00 16.38
N PHE A 69 33.75 7.62 17.65
CA PHE A 69 32.45 7.20 18.22
C PHE A 69 32.25 7.81 19.60
N GLU A 70 31.84 9.08 19.64
CA GLU A 70 31.06 9.62 20.75
C GLU A 70 29.67 9.99 20.23
N SER A 71 28.75 9.03 20.32
CA SER A 71 27.32 9.28 20.26
C SER A 71 26.74 8.90 21.62
N TYR A 72 26.28 9.95 22.32
CA TYR A 72 25.56 9.98 23.59
C TYR A 72 24.73 8.73 23.91
N SER A 73 25.19 7.97 24.90
CA SER A 73 24.34 7.05 25.66
C SER A 73 23.72 7.83 26.83
N PHE A 74 22.40 7.99 26.80
CA PHE A 74 21.62 8.39 27.97
C PHE A 74 21.66 7.20 28.96
N THR A 75 22.49 7.31 29.99
CA THR A 75 22.57 6.31 31.05
C THR A 75 21.37 6.44 31.97
N GLU A 76 20.35 5.62 31.77
CA GLU A 76 19.43 5.24 32.84
C GLU A 76 20.19 4.38 33.85
N SER A 77 20.08 4.78 35.13
CA SER A 77 20.77 4.18 36.27
C SER A 77 20.19 2.80 36.60
N PRO A 78 21.01 1.75 36.78
CA PRO A 78 20.56 0.39 37.12
C PRO A 78 20.24 0.20 38.61
N PHE A 79 20.05 1.30 39.37
CA PHE A 79 19.77 1.28 40.81
C PHE A 79 18.45 1.99 41.17
N GLY A 80 17.46 1.97 40.26
CA GLY A 80 16.08 2.23 40.62
C GLY A 80 15.47 1.00 41.28
N GLU A 81 15.20 1.09 42.57
CA GLU A 81 14.37 0.12 43.30
C GLU A 81 13.03 0.01 42.57
N HIS A 82 12.71 -1.17 41.99
CA HIS A 82 11.45 -1.44 41.31
C HIS A 82 10.30 -1.44 42.33
N SER A 83 9.87 -0.24 42.73
CA SER A 83 8.52 -0.05 43.25
C SER A 83 7.57 -0.21 42.07
N TYR A 84 7.09 -1.44 41.86
CA TYR A 84 5.91 -1.71 41.02
C TYR A 84 4.79 -0.77 41.48
N SER A 85 4.48 0.22 40.66
CA SER A 85 3.37 1.12 40.92
C SER A 85 2.10 0.55 40.29
N GLU A 86 0.92 0.86 40.83
CA GLU A 86 -0.36 0.50 40.21
C GLU A 86 -0.48 1.08 38.77
N ALA A 87 0.30 2.10 38.43
CA ALA A 87 0.37 2.66 37.07
C ALA A 87 1.09 1.74 36.07
N ASP A 88 2.06 0.94 36.52
CA ASP A 88 2.76 -0.03 35.66
C ASP A 88 1.86 -1.22 35.33
N GLU A 89 1.10 -1.73 36.30
CA GLU A 89 0.11 -2.79 36.07
C GLU A 89 -1.02 -2.34 35.12
N GLN A 90 -1.46 -1.08 35.23
CA GLN A 90 -2.45 -0.51 34.32
C GLN A 90 -1.88 -0.32 32.90
N SER A 91 -0.62 0.07 32.77
CA SER A 91 0.08 0.20 31.48
C SER A 91 0.28 -1.15 30.78
N GLU A 92 0.62 -2.20 31.53
CA GLU A 92 0.74 -3.57 31.00
C GLU A 92 -0.63 -4.10 30.53
N LEU A 93 -1.68 -3.94 31.33
CA LEU A 93 -3.06 -4.31 30.94
C LEU A 93 -3.56 -3.50 29.73
N ALA A 94 -3.15 -2.25 29.61
CA ALA A 94 -3.47 -1.37 28.47
C ALA A 94 -2.84 -1.88 27.18
N THR A 95 -1.55 -2.23 27.24
CA THR A 95 -0.80 -2.76 26.11
C THR A 95 -1.35 -4.12 25.68
N GLU A 96 -1.67 -4.98 26.65
CA GLU A 96 -2.34 -6.26 26.44
C GLU A 96 -3.72 -6.09 25.78
N PHE A 97 -4.52 -5.12 26.19
CA PHE A 97 -5.81 -4.85 25.56
C PHE A 97 -5.67 -4.38 24.10
N LEU A 98 -4.82 -3.38 23.85
CA LEU A 98 -4.60 -2.82 22.51
C LEU A 98 -4.08 -3.87 21.54
N GLU A 99 -3.21 -4.76 21.99
CA GLU A 99 -2.72 -5.82 21.14
C GLU A 99 -3.76 -6.91 20.86
N ALA A 100 -4.60 -7.25 21.84
CA ALA A 100 -5.73 -8.15 21.63
C ALA A 100 -6.71 -7.60 20.58
N LEU A 101 -6.85 -6.27 20.48
CA LEU A 101 -7.65 -5.60 19.45
C LEU A 101 -6.97 -5.53 18.09
N HIS A 102 -5.63 -5.58 18.03
CA HIS A 102 -4.89 -5.40 16.78
C HIS A 102 -5.07 -6.59 15.82
N ASP A 103 -6.00 -6.46 14.88
CA ASP A 103 -6.34 -7.47 13.88
C ASP A 103 -5.86 -7.07 12.46
N GLU A 104 -4.86 -7.79 11.93
CA GLU A 104 -4.36 -7.59 10.56
C GLU A 104 -5.45 -7.81 9.50
N GLU A 105 -6.43 -8.68 9.76
CA GLU A 105 -7.51 -8.96 8.81
C GLU A 105 -8.50 -7.80 8.75
N PHE A 106 -8.69 -7.08 9.86
CA PHE A 106 -9.48 -5.87 9.89
C PHE A 106 -8.79 -4.74 9.12
N THR A 107 -7.48 -4.56 9.30
CA THR A 107 -6.70 -3.61 8.50
C THR A 107 -6.80 -3.92 7.00
N GLU A 108 -6.73 -5.20 6.61
CA GLU A 108 -6.90 -5.62 5.21
C GLU A 108 -8.30 -5.31 4.67
N ALA A 109 -9.35 -5.53 5.47
CA ALA A 109 -10.72 -5.23 5.07
C ALA A 109 -10.96 -3.72 4.94
N LEU A 110 -10.40 -2.92 5.84
CA LEU A 110 -10.43 -1.46 5.77
C LEU A 110 -9.68 -0.93 4.55
N GLU A 111 -8.57 -1.55 4.19
CA GLU A 111 -7.83 -1.24 2.97
C GLU A 111 -8.65 -1.54 1.71
N GLN A 112 -9.33 -2.69 1.65
CA GLN A 112 -10.23 -3.02 0.54
C GLN A 112 -11.39 -2.01 0.43
N LEU A 113 -11.92 -1.56 1.57
CA LEU A 113 -12.96 -0.53 1.62
C LEU A 113 -12.45 0.81 1.09
N LEU A 114 -11.23 1.21 1.47
CA LEU A 114 -10.58 2.41 0.95
C LEU A 114 -10.27 2.31 -0.55
N ASP A 115 -9.77 1.17 -1.03
CA ASP A 115 -9.50 0.96 -2.46
C ASP A 115 -10.79 1.05 -3.29
N GLU A 116 -11.87 0.40 -2.85
CA GLU A 116 -13.17 0.44 -3.54
C GLU A 116 -13.75 1.86 -3.54
N GLY A 117 -13.70 2.54 -2.39
CA GLY A 117 -14.16 3.92 -2.27
C GLY A 117 -13.33 4.90 -3.11
N ALA A 118 -12.01 4.71 -3.20
CA ALA A 118 -11.13 5.50 -4.04
C ALA A 118 -11.43 5.31 -5.53
N ALA A 119 -11.64 4.05 -5.94
CA ALA A 119 -12.08 3.72 -7.29
C ALA A 119 -13.43 4.37 -7.61
N ARG A 120 -14.39 4.36 -6.67
CA ARG A 120 -15.71 5.00 -6.84
C ARG A 120 -15.59 6.51 -6.96
N ALA A 121 -14.86 7.15 -6.05
CA ALA A 121 -14.67 8.61 -6.03
C ALA A 121 -14.01 9.12 -7.32
N LEU A 122 -13.02 8.40 -7.83
CA LEU A 122 -12.38 8.74 -9.11
C LEU A 122 -13.36 8.59 -10.29
N ALA A 123 -14.17 7.53 -10.29
CA ALA A 123 -15.18 7.31 -11.32
C ALA A 123 -16.29 8.39 -11.30
N ASP A 124 -16.74 8.81 -10.13
CA ASP A 124 -17.71 9.89 -9.99
C ASP A 124 -17.11 11.21 -10.45
N ALA A 125 -15.86 11.52 -10.08
CA ALA A 125 -15.18 12.72 -10.55
C ALA A 125 -15.02 12.79 -12.09
N GLN A 126 -14.95 11.65 -12.78
CA GLN A 126 -14.89 11.58 -14.25
C GLN A 126 -16.25 11.83 -14.93
N GLN A 127 -17.37 11.55 -14.27
CA GLN A 127 -18.70 11.64 -14.88
C GLN A 127 -19.20 13.09 -15.05
N TRP A 128 -18.63 14.03 -14.29
CA TRP A 128 -19.15 15.39 -14.22
C TRP A 128 -18.47 16.29 -15.24
N SER A 129 -19.27 17.07 -15.97
CA SER A 129 -18.77 18.07 -16.93
C SER A 129 -18.17 19.30 -16.25
N MET A 130 -18.59 19.57 -15.01
CA MET A 130 -18.00 20.56 -14.10
C MET A 130 -17.34 19.83 -12.94
N THR A 131 -16.27 20.39 -12.38
CA THR A 131 -15.64 19.82 -11.20
C THR A 131 -16.68 19.74 -10.09
N PRO A 132 -17.06 18.53 -9.61
CA PRO A 132 -18.01 18.42 -8.52
C PRO A 132 -17.45 19.19 -7.33
N SER A 133 -18.32 19.94 -6.69
CA SER A 133 -18.00 20.54 -5.40
C SER A 133 -17.63 19.44 -4.41
N GLU A 134 -16.82 19.80 -3.41
CA GLU A 134 -16.49 18.88 -2.31
C GLU A 134 -17.76 18.36 -1.62
N SER A 135 -18.80 19.18 -1.50
CA SER A 135 -20.10 18.77 -0.97
C SER A 135 -20.72 17.65 -1.80
N GLU A 136 -20.71 17.76 -3.13
CA GLU A 136 -21.30 16.74 -4.01
C GLU A 136 -20.48 15.44 -3.99
N CYS A 137 -19.14 15.52 -3.96
CA CYS A 137 -18.29 14.34 -3.79
C CYS A 137 -18.54 13.66 -2.43
N ARG A 138 -18.70 14.46 -1.38
CA ARG A 138 -18.99 13.97 -0.03
C ARG A 138 -20.35 13.31 0.03
N GLU A 139 -21.38 13.94 -0.52
CA GLU A 139 -22.74 13.40 -0.58
C GLU A 139 -22.77 12.07 -1.34
N SER A 140 -22.08 11.98 -2.47
CA SER A 140 -21.99 10.74 -3.25
C SER A 140 -21.30 9.60 -2.49
N LEU A 141 -20.19 9.90 -1.80
CA LEU A 141 -19.51 8.91 -0.94
C LEU A 141 -20.33 8.52 0.29
N GLN A 142 -21.07 9.47 0.87
CA GLN A 142 -21.99 9.22 1.98
C GLN A 142 -23.16 8.33 1.54
N GLU A 143 -23.73 8.57 0.36
CA GLU A 143 -24.77 7.72 -0.22
C GLU A 143 -24.24 6.29 -0.48
N TRP A 144 -23.02 6.17 -1.00
CA TRP A 144 -22.38 4.87 -1.23
C TRP A 144 -22.14 4.07 0.06
N ILE A 145 -21.71 4.73 1.14
CA ILE A 145 -21.42 4.04 2.42
C ILE A 145 -22.66 3.89 3.31
N ALA A 146 -23.78 4.56 2.99
CA ALA A 146 -25.01 4.52 3.77
C ALA A 146 -25.56 3.09 4.04
N PRO A 147 -25.55 2.14 3.08
CA PRO A 147 -25.96 0.76 3.36
C PRO A 147 -25.11 0.11 4.45
N LEU A 148 -23.78 0.32 4.42
CA LEU A 148 -22.86 -0.20 5.42
C LEU A 148 -23.09 0.44 6.80
N ILE A 149 -23.34 1.75 6.84
CA ILE A 149 -23.73 2.46 8.06
C ILE A 149 -25.01 1.85 8.64
N SER A 150 -26.05 1.68 7.82
CA SER A 150 -27.34 1.17 8.29
C SER A 150 -27.26 -0.27 8.84
N GLU A 151 -26.45 -1.12 8.22
CA GLU A 151 -26.24 -2.49 8.69
C GLU A 151 -25.33 -2.54 9.92
N TRP A 152 -24.37 -1.62 10.05
CA TRP A 152 -23.59 -1.45 11.28
C TRP A 152 -24.49 -1.08 12.46
N GLU A 153 -25.32 -0.05 12.30
CA GLU A 153 -26.26 0.38 13.34
C GLU A 153 -27.20 -0.75 13.72
N ARG A 154 -27.76 -1.44 12.72
CA ARG A 154 -28.62 -2.61 12.94
C ARG A 154 -27.91 -3.74 13.67
N ALA A 155 -26.64 -4.01 13.36
CA ALA A 155 -25.87 -5.05 14.05
C ALA A 155 -25.67 -4.70 15.54
N ILE A 156 -25.34 -3.44 15.84
CA ILE A 156 -25.20 -2.97 17.22
C ILE A 156 -26.55 -2.96 17.95
N ASP A 157 -27.63 -2.50 17.31
CA ASP A 157 -28.99 -2.50 17.88
C ASP A 157 -29.50 -3.94 18.12
N SER A 158 -29.09 -4.90 17.27
CA SER A 158 -29.35 -6.34 17.47
C SER A 158 -28.63 -6.87 18.71
N PHE A 159 -27.36 -6.51 18.91
CA PHE A 159 -26.64 -6.85 20.13
C PHE A 159 -27.25 -6.20 21.37
N ALA A 160 -27.68 -4.94 21.29
CA ALA A 160 -28.34 -4.25 22.39
C ALA A 160 -29.62 -4.96 22.79
N SER A 161 -30.50 -5.20 21.81
CA SER A 161 -31.76 -5.91 22.02
C SER A 161 -31.55 -7.34 22.53
N GLY A 162 -30.54 -8.04 22.01
CA GLY A 162 -30.24 -9.42 22.42
C GLY A 162 -29.66 -9.52 23.83
N LEU A 163 -28.73 -8.64 24.19
CA LEU A 163 -28.08 -8.62 25.50
C LEU A 163 -28.98 -8.03 26.59
N GLU A 164 -29.89 -7.10 26.26
CA GLU A 164 -30.91 -6.62 27.20
C GLU A 164 -31.89 -7.72 27.63
N ASN A 165 -32.17 -8.67 26.73
CA ASN A 165 -33.13 -9.74 26.97
C ASN A 165 -32.47 -11.04 27.50
N ALA A 166 -31.15 -11.14 27.45
CA ALA A 166 -30.40 -12.31 27.92
C ALA A 166 -30.04 -12.21 29.41
N ASP A 167 -30.16 -13.32 30.15
CA ASP A 167 -29.61 -13.41 31.50
C ASP A 167 -28.10 -13.67 31.43
N LEU A 168 -27.31 -12.59 31.47
CA LEU A 168 -25.85 -12.65 31.37
C LEU A 168 -25.20 -13.25 32.63
N HIS A 169 -25.94 -13.39 33.71
CA HIS A 169 -25.41 -13.86 34.98
C HIS A 169 -25.37 -15.40 35.03
N GLY A 170 -24.16 -15.95 34.90
CA GLY A 170 -23.93 -17.40 34.97
C GLY A 170 -23.87 -18.08 33.60
N LEU A 171 -24.02 -17.30 32.53
CA LEU A 171 -23.84 -17.73 31.16
C LEU A 171 -22.36 -18.10 30.94
N ALA A 172 -22.11 -19.30 30.42
CA ALA A 172 -20.75 -19.73 30.12
C ALA A 172 -20.18 -18.91 28.95
N GLU A 173 -18.86 -18.77 28.88
CA GLU A 173 -18.21 -18.02 27.79
C GLU A 173 -18.60 -18.57 26.40
N GLN A 174 -18.74 -19.88 26.29
CA GLN A 174 -19.19 -20.54 25.05
C GLN A 174 -20.64 -20.22 24.70
N GLU A 175 -21.52 -20.17 25.70
CA GLU A 175 -22.93 -19.81 25.50
C GLU A 175 -23.06 -18.33 25.11
N LEU A 176 -22.16 -17.46 25.60
CA LEU A 176 -22.13 -16.05 25.25
C LEU A 176 -21.69 -15.88 23.80
N ASP A 177 -20.70 -16.67 23.38
CA ASP A 177 -20.26 -16.72 22.00
C ASP A 177 -21.39 -17.19 21.08
N GLU A 178 -22.10 -18.26 21.44
CA GLU A 178 -23.27 -18.75 20.69
C GLU A 178 -24.40 -17.72 20.64
N LEU A 179 -24.66 -17.01 21.74
CA LEU A 179 -25.63 -15.91 21.78
C LEU A 179 -25.23 -14.80 20.81
N LEU A 180 -23.99 -14.29 20.90
CA LEU A 180 -23.50 -13.23 20.03
C LEU A 180 -23.47 -13.66 18.54
N ASP A 181 -23.20 -14.93 18.26
CA ASP A 181 -23.26 -15.48 16.90
C ASP A 181 -24.71 -15.62 16.41
N SER A 182 -25.66 -15.95 17.29
CA SER A 182 -27.09 -16.01 16.94
C SER A 182 -27.72 -14.64 16.66
N LEU A 183 -27.17 -13.57 17.26
CA LEU A 183 -27.62 -12.19 17.08
C LEU A 183 -27.04 -11.54 15.81
N GLU A 184 -26.00 -12.14 15.23
CA GLU A 184 -25.42 -11.69 13.97
C GLU A 184 -26.40 -11.99 12.83
N THR A 185 -26.97 -10.93 12.25
CA THR A 185 -27.85 -11.08 11.10
C THR A 185 -26.99 -11.04 9.84
N PRO A 186 -26.98 -12.09 9.00
CA PRO A 186 -26.22 -12.05 7.76
C PRO A 186 -26.84 -11.01 6.83
N ALA A 187 -26.16 -9.87 6.67
CA ALA A 187 -26.55 -8.83 5.75
C ALA A 187 -26.02 -9.16 4.34
N ALA A 188 -26.93 -9.18 3.35
CA ALA A 188 -26.55 -9.25 1.95
C ALA A 188 -26.42 -7.81 1.42
N LEU A 189 -25.23 -7.22 1.58
CA LEU A 189 -24.96 -5.83 1.16
C LEU A 189 -24.73 -5.70 -0.35
N GLY A 190 -24.65 -6.82 -1.08
CA GLY A 190 -24.40 -6.85 -2.52
C GLY A 190 -22.97 -6.45 -2.91
N SER A 191 -22.11 -6.18 -1.92
CA SER A 191 -20.69 -5.86 -2.07
C SER A 191 -19.87 -6.76 -1.15
N GLU A 192 -18.96 -7.54 -1.74
CA GLU A 192 -18.09 -8.45 -0.97
C GLU A 192 -17.17 -7.66 -0.02
N VAL A 193 -16.76 -6.46 -0.40
CA VAL A 193 -15.91 -5.58 0.41
C VAL A 193 -16.65 -5.13 1.67
N PHE A 194 -17.92 -4.77 1.54
CA PHE A 194 -18.76 -4.38 2.67
C PHE A 194 -19.02 -5.54 3.63
N GLU A 195 -19.35 -6.72 3.10
CA GLU A 195 -19.59 -7.92 3.93
C GLU A 195 -18.33 -8.34 4.69
N ASN A 196 -17.17 -8.31 4.03
CA ASN A 196 -15.89 -8.63 4.66
C ASN A 196 -15.58 -7.62 5.77
N PHE A 197 -15.66 -6.31 5.49
CA PHE A 197 -15.42 -5.27 6.48
C PHE A 197 -16.36 -5.36 7.68
N LEU A 198 -17.68 -5.47 7.43
CA LEU A 198 -18.68 -5.59 8.49
C LEU A 198 -18.42 -6.80 9.38
N GLY A 199 -18.10 -7.96 8.79
CA GLY A 199 -17.76 -9.16 9.56
C GLY A 199 -16.52 -8.97 10.45
N LYS A 200 -15.50 -8.23 10.00
CA LYS A 200 -14.29 -7.96 10.81
C LYS A 200 -14.55 -6.96 11.92
N ILE A 201 -15.28 -5.87 11.66
CA ILE A 201 -15.58 -4.87 12.70
C ILE A 201 -16.54 -5.44 13.76
N VAL A 202 -17.55 -6.22 13.37
CA VAL A 202 -18.46 -6.91 14.30
C VAL A 202 -17.68 -7.89 15.19
N ARG A 203 -16.70 -8.61 14.63
CA ARG A 203 -15.83 -9.50 15.41
C ARG A 203 -15.02 -8.74 16.46
N LYS A 204 -14.48 -7.55 16.14
CA LYS A 204 -13.80 -6.68 17.11
C LYS A 204 -14.77 -6.26 18.22
N VAL A 205 -15.96 -5.80 17.87
CA VAL A 205 -16.99 -5.45 18.86
C VAL A 205 -17.36 -6.61 19.77
N LYS A 206 -17.58 -7.81 19.20
CA LYS A 206 -17.84 -9.02 20.00
C LYS A 206 -16.73 -9.26 21.02
N SER A 207 -15.47 -9.05 20.66
CA SER A 207 -14.35 -9.23 21.60
C SER A 207 -14.39 -8.23 22.76
N VAL A 208 -14.72 -6.96 22.49
CA VAL A 208 -14.88 -5.92 23.52
C VAL A 208 -16.05 -6.24 24.45
N ILE A 209 -17.20 -6.64 23.89
CA ILE A 209 -18.38 -7.05 24.67
C ILE A 209 -18.02 -8.22 25.59
N LYS A 210 -17.39 -9.28 25.05
CA LYS A 210 -16.96 -10.45 25.83
C LYS A 210 -16.05 -10.04 26.99
N GLN A 211 -15.10 -9.14 26.74
CA GLN A 211 -14.16 -8.71 27.78
C GLN A 211 -14.84 -7.91 28.89
N LYS A 212 -15.76 -7.01 28.56
CA LYS A 212 -16.55 -6.26 29.56
C LYS A 212 -17.47 -7.17 30.37
N VAL A 213 -18.14 -8.13 29.71
CA VAL A 213 -18.97 -9.13 30.42
C VAL A 213 -18.10 -9.98 31.37
N ARG A 214 -16.89 -10.39 30.95
CA ARG A 214 -15.94 -11.09 31.83
C ARG A 214 -15.51 -10.26 33.02
N GLN A 215 -15.19 -8.98 32.84
CA GLN A 215 -14.84 -8.08 33.95
C GLN A 215 -15.99 -7.98 34.95
N ALA A 216 -17.21 -7.71 34.48
CA ALA A 216 -18.40 -7.62 35.32
C ALA A 216 -18.65 -8.90 36.14
N ILE A 217 -18.52 -10.07 35.52
CA ILE A 217 -18.65 -11.38 36.20
C ILE A 217 -17.48 -11.61 37.18
N GLY A 218 -16.26 -11.20 36.82
CA GLY A 218 -15.06 -11.33 37.65
C GLY A 218 -15.16 -10.56 38.97
N PHE A 219 -15.69 -9.34 38.94
CA PHE A 219 -15.95 -8.53 40.14
C PHE A 219 -16.96 -9.19 41.10
N VAL A 220 -17.98 -9.88 40.57
CA VAL A 220 -18.98 -10.60 41.37
C VAL A 220 -18.40 -11.85 42.03
N LYS A 221 -17.49 -12.57 41.33
CA LYS A 221 -16.88 -13.82 41.83
C LYS A 221 -15.77 -13.58 42.86
N ASN A 222 -15.04 -12.46 42.77
CA ASN A 222 -13.94 -12.12 43.68
C ASN A 222 -14.03 -10.68 44.23
N PRO A 223 -15.02 -10.36 45.11
CA PRO A 223 -15.19 -9.01 45.67
C PRO A 223 -14.10 -8.58 46.67
N VAL A 224 -13.11 -9.42 46.95
CA VAL A 224 -12.28 -9.35 48.16
C VAL A 224 -11.11 -8.34 48.09
N LYS A 225 -10.82 -7.71 46.94
CA LYS A 225 -9.68 -6.77 46.83
C LYS A 225 -10.02 -5.29 46.57
N GLY A 226 -11.27 -4.93 46.30
CA GLY A 226 -11.58 -3.57 45.80
C GLY A 226 -12.37 -2.63 46.71
N VAL A 227 -13.03 -3.06 47.80
CA VAL A 227 -13.96 -2.16 48.51
C VAL A 227 -14.07 -2.47 50.01
N ILE A 228 -13.38 -1.68 50.84
CA ILE A 228 -13.70 -1.53 52.28
C ILE A 228 -14.77 -0.44 52.51
N GLY A 229 -15.19 0.31 51.48
CA GLY A 229 -16.10 1.47 51.62
C GLY A 229 -17.62 1.25 51.44
N ILE A 230 -18.09 0.24 50.70
CA ILE A 230 -19.50 0.11 50.26
C ILE A 230 -20.22 -1.02 51.00
N ALA A 231 -19.93 -1.24 52.29
CA ALA A 231 -20.42 -2.40 53.04
C ALA A 231 -21.63 -2.15 53.96
N LYS A 232 -22.39 -1.04 53.82
CA LYS A 232 -23.54 -0.80 54.75
C LYS A 232 -24.91 -0.48 54.17
N SER A 233 -25.11 -0.38 52.85
CA SER A 233 -26.45 -0.01 52.32
C SER A 233 -26.88 -0.68 51.00
N GLY A 234 -26.41 -1.89 50.68
CA GLY A 234 -26.62 -2.45 49.33
C GLY A 234 -27.05 -3.90 49.22
N LEU A 235 -27.64 -4.55 50.24
CA LEU A 235 -27.91 -6.00 50.16
C LEU A 235 -29.27 -6.37 49.55
N ASN A 236 -30.22 -5.41 49.47
CA ASN A 236 -31.51 -5.60 48.78
C ASN A 236 -31.53 -5.05 47.34
N THR A 237 -30.50 -4.29 46.93
CA THR A 237 -30.32 -3.80 45.55
C THR A 237 -29.59 -4.80 44.65
N ILE A 238 -29.09 -5.92 45.17
CA ILE A 238 -28.38 -6.93 44.37
C ILE A 238 -29.34 -7.77 43.53
N LYS A 239 -30.58 -8.01 43.98
CA LYS A 239 -31.58 -8.74 43.18
C LYS A 239 -32.21 -7.89 42.07
N SER A 240 -32.35 -6.58 42.28
CA SER A 240 -32.78 -5.61 41.25
C SER A 240 -31.60 -5.11 40.40
N GLY A 241 -30.37 -5.24 40.91
CA GLY A 241 -29.11 -4.87 40.26
C GLY A 241 -28.67 -5.83 39.13
N LEU A 242 -29.22 -7.06 39.11
CA LEU A 242 -28.84 -8.10 38.16
C LEU A 242 -29.55 -7.98 36.80
N GLN A 243 -30.83 -7.59 36.77
CA GLN A 243 -31.55 -7.28 35.51
C GLN A 243 -31.12 -5.92 34.92
N THR A 244 -30.47 -5.07 35.73
CA THR A 244 -29.97 -3.77 35.29
C THR A 244 -28.58 -3.83 34.66
N ILE A 245 -27.86 -4.95 34.69
CA ILE A 245 -26.53 -5.06 34.03
C ILE A 245 -26.68 -4.89 32.51
N GLY A 246 -27.69 -5.53 31.89
CA GLY A 246 -27.96 -5.37 30.46
C GLY A 246 -28.32 -3.92 30.08
N LYS A 247 -29.18 -3.27 30.88
CA LYS A 247 -29.69 -1.91 30.58
C LYS A 247 -28.79 -0.75 31.01
N HIS A 248 -28.07 -0.88 32.12
CA HIS A 248 -27.29 0.22 32.69
C HIS A 248 -25.77 0.09 32.47
N LEU A 249 -25.25 -1.12 32.20
CA LEU A 249 -23.82 -1.30 31.91
C LEU A 249 -23.56 -1.44 30.40
N ILE A 250 -24.36 -2.25 29.70
CA ILE A 250 -24.10 -2.60 28.29
C ILE A 250 -24.74 -1.62 27.31
N GLY A 251 -25.92 -1.08 27.61
CA GLY A 251 -26.60 -0.08 26.78
C GLY A 251 -25.70 1.13 26.42
N PRO A 252 -25.14 1.85 27.40
CA PRO A 252 -24.25 2.99 27.14
C PRO A 252 -22.99 2.62 26.35
N ILE A 253 -22.46 1.42 26.59
CA ILE A 253 -21.31 0.88 25.88
C ILE A 253 -21.66 0.68 24.40
N LEU A 254 -22.80 0.07 24.09
CA LEU A 254 -23.22 -0.16 22.71
C LEU A 254 -23.54 1.15 21.98
N GLU A 255 -24.11 2.15 22.66
CA GLU A 255 -24.30 3.48 22.08
C GLU A 255 -22.97 4.17 21.74
N ARG A 256 -21.97 4.08 22.63
CA ARG A 256 -20.61 4.59 22.36
C ARG A 256 -19.93 3.81 21.22
N LEU A 257 -20.04 2.48 21.19
CA LEU A 257 -19.53 1.65 20.10
C LEU A 257 -20.18 2.02 18.76
N LYS A 258 -21.50 2.27 18.74
CA LYS A 258 -22.21 2.77 17.57
C LYS A 258 -21.56 4.06 17.07
N LYS A 259 -21.31 5.03 17.96
CA LYS A 259 -20.62 6.30 17.64
C LYS A 259 -19.19 6.10 17.12
N ILE A 260 -18.39 5.22 17.72
CA ILE A 260 -17.01 4.91 17.29
C ILE A 260 -16.99 4.22 15.92
N GLY A 261 -17.91 3.30 15.64
CA GLY A 261 -18.02 2.72 14.29
C GLY A 261 -18.44 3.77 13.24
N LEU A 262 -19.33 4.69 13.62
CA LEU A 262 -19.71 5.81 12.76
C LEU A 262 -18.57 6.82 12.54
N SER A 263 -17.76 7.11 13.56
CA SER A 263 -16.57 7.98 13.43
C SER A 263 -15.56 7.37 12.47
N LEU A 264 -15.32 6.06 12.56
CA LEU A 264 -14.46 5.34 11.62
C LEU A 264 -14.99 5.42 10.18
N LEU A 265 -16.28 5.15 9.95
CA LEU A 265 -16.89 5.21 8.60
C LEU A 265 -16.88 6.64 8.04
N LYS A 266 -17.14 7.66 8.88
CA LYS A 266 -16.97 9.07 8.51
C LYS A 266 -15.50 9.39 8.21
N GLY A 267 -14.57 8.82 8.97
CA GLY A 267 -13.13 8.92 8.74
C GLY A 267 -12.71 8.31 7.40
N VAL A 268 -13.32 7.20 7.00
CA VAL A 268 -13.11 6.59 5.66
C VAL A 268 -13.52 7.60 4.59
N VAL A 269 -14.72 8.19 4.70
CA VAL A 269 -15.17 9.23 3.78
C VAL A 269 -14.23 10.45 3.80
N LYS A 270 -13.81 10.94 4.97
CA LYS A 270 -12.85 12.06 5.11
C LYS A 270 -11.53 11.74 4.40
N LYS A 271 -10.94 10.56 4.61
CA LYS A 271 -9.68 10.15 3.97
C LYS A 271 -9.81 9.91 2.47
N LEU A 272 -10.96 9.46 1.97
CA LEU A 272 -11.25 9.38 0.53
C LEU A 272 -11.40 10.76 -0.11
N LEU A 273 -11.92 11.74 0.64
CA LEU A 273 -12.07 13.13 0.20
C LEU A 273 -10.77 13.94 0.28
N ASN A 274 -9.88 13.64 1.23
CA ASN A 274 -8.60 14.36 1.41
C ASN A 274 -7.77 14.50 0.12
N PRO A 275 -7.62 13.50 -0.76
CA PRO A 275 -6.92 13.70 -2.04
C PRO A 275 -7.72 14.54 -3.06
N LEU A 276 -9.00 14.80 -2.84
CA LEU A 276 -9.93 15.38 -3.82
C LEU A 276 -10.34 16.85 -3.59
N THR A 277 -10.08 17.46 -2.43
CA THR A 277 -10.71 18.75 -2.03
C THR A 277 -9.72 19.72 -1.35
N ARG A 278 -9.43 20.94 -1.83
CA ARG A 278 -10.18 22.19 -1.54
C ARG A 278 -9.62 23.43 -2.27
N ILE A 279 -10.51 24.26 -2.82
CA ILE A 279 -10.34 25.71 -3.02
C ILE A 279 -11.62 26.38 -2.52
N LEU A 280 -11.50 27.39 -1.65
CA LEU A 280 -12.60 28.34 -1.35
C LEU A 280 -12.21 29.74 -1.86
N PRO A 281 -13.11 30.48 -2.54
CA PRO A 281 -12.86 31.84 -3.03
C PRO A 281 -12.58 32.87 -1.93
N ALA A 282 -11.67 33.80 -2.20
CA ALA A 282 -11.15 34.80 -1.26
C ALA A 282 -12.19 35.82 -0.73
N GLU A 283 -13.39 35.85 -1.30
CA GLU A 283 -14.42 36.88 -1.07
C GLU A 283 -15.23 36.66 0.23
N ILE A 284 -15.16 35.46 0.84
CA ILE A 284 -15.94 35.12 2.06
C ILE A 284 -15.05 35.15 3.33
N ARG A 285 -13.72 35.27 3.17
CA ARG A 285 -12.72 35.32 4.26
C ARG A 285 -12.95 36.40 5.33
N PRO A 286 -13.50 37.61 5.05
CA PRO A 286 -13.61 38.64 6.09
C PRO A 286 -14.87 38.57 6.97
N LEU A 287 -15.82 37.65 6.73
CA LEU A 287 -17.06 37.55 7.53
C LEU A 287 -16.97 36.60 8.74
N VAL A 288 -15.98 35.71 8.76
CA VAL A 288 -15.77 34.69 9.81
C VAL A 288 -15.35 35.28 11.18
N PRO A 289 -14.49 36.32 11.27
CA PRO A 289 -14.08 36.87 12.57
C PRO A 289 -15.20 37.55 13.36
N ILE A 290 -16.27 37.98 12.68
CA ILE A 290 -17.36 38.77 13.27
C ILE A 290 -18.40 37.85 13.94
N LEU A 291 -18.48 36.58 13.53
CA LEU A 291 -19.32 35.55 14.15
C LEU A 291 -18.59 34.86 15.33
N ALA A 292 -17.29 34.60 15.21
CA ALA A 292 -16.46 34.05 16.28
C ALA A 292 -16.42 34.94 17.54
N LYS A 293 -16.37 36.27 17.35
CA LYS A 293 -16.39 37.25 18.44
C LYS A 293 -17.73 37.35 19.20
N ARG A 294 -18.81 36.77 18.66
CA ARG A 294 -20.14 36.74 19.28
C ARG A 294 -20.47 35.41 19.97
N LEU A 295 -19.64 34.38 19.78
CA LEU A 295 -19.81 33.05 20.36
C LEU A 295 -18.78 32.71 21.44
N GLY A 296 -17.72 33.51 21.59
CA GLY A 296 -17.02 33.69 22.86
C GLY A 296 -16.32 32.45 23.45
N ILE A 297 -15.49 31.74 22.68
CA ILE A 297 -14.67 30.64 23.22
C ILE A 297 -13.27 30.72 22.63
N GLY A 298 -12.26 30.67 23.50
CA GLY A 298 -10.84 30.63 23.16
C GLY A 298 -10.03 29.85 24.20
N GLU A 299 -9.05 29.12 23.67
CA GLU A 299 -7.73 28.77 24.23
C GLU A 299 -7.63 27.64 25.27
N ALA A 300 -7.09 26.48 24.84
CA ALA A 300 -5.78 25.95 25.27
C ALA A 300 -5.63 24.44 24.97
N ALA A 301 -4.87 24.08 23.91
CA ALA A 301 -4.12 22.82 23.77
C ALA A 301 -3.31 22.85 22.46
N ASP A 302 -2.27 23.67 22.41
CA ASP A 302 -1.29 23.70 21.34
C ASP A 302 0.05 23.42 22.03
N GLU A 303 0.61 22.21 21.88
CA GLU A 303 2.04 21.90 22.10
C GLU A 303 2.42 20.40 22.01
N SER A 304 1.52 19.44 21.73
CA SER A 304 1.89 18.00 21.68
C SER A 304 1.56 17.23 20.39
N ALA A 305 1.00 17.90 19.36
CA ALA A 305 0.63 17.22 18.11
C ALA A 305 1.77 17.19 17.05
N ASP A 306 2.82 17.99 17.22
CA ASP A 306 3.84 18.20 16.17
C ASP A 306 4.99 17.17 16.16
N GLU A 307 5.12 16.31 17.17
CA GLU A 307 6.25 15.35 17.27
C GLU A 307 5.86 13.87 17.06
N ALA A 308 4.58 13.54 16.94
CA ALA A 308 4.12 12.14 16.78
C ALA A 308 4.13 11.62 15.32
N ASP A 309 4.38 12.50 14.34
CA ASP A 309 4.22 12.15 12.91
C ASP A 309 5.47 11.49 12.29
N GLU A 310 6.63 11.52 12.97
CA GLU A 310 7.89 11.00 12.41
C GLU A 310 8.03 9.46 12.46
N GLY A 311 7.22 8.78 13.28
CA GLY A 311 7.16 7.31 13.36
C GLY A 311 5.93 6.69 12.71
N ALA A 312 4.90 7.48 12.41
CA ALA A 312 3.63 7.04 11.83
C ALA A 312 3.74 6.78 10.31
N ASP A 313 4.78 7.29 9.66
CA ASP A 313 5.01 7.21 8.21
C ASP A 313 5.25 5.79 7.65
N GLU A 314 5.49 4.79 8.53
CA GLU A 314 5.71 3.39 8.12
C GLU A 314 4.39 2.60 7.90
N PHE A 315 3.27 3.08 8.44
CA PHE A 315 1.98 2.39 8.43
C PHE A 315 1.02 3.05 7.43
N GLY A 316 0.56 2.29 6.43
CA GLY A 316 -0.39 2.81 5.42
C GLY A 316 -1.67 3.37 6.04
N THR A 317 -2.43 4.18 5.29
CA THR A 317 -3.65 4.88 5.77
C THR A 317 -4.64 3.97 6.51
N ALA A 318 -4.88 2.76 6.01
CA ALA A 318 -5.75 1.77 6.66
C ALA A 318 -5.21 1.28 8.02
N ALA A 319 -3.89 1.15 8.16
CA ALA A 319 -3.26 0.72 9.41
C ALA A 319 -3.36 1.81 10.48
N ALA A 320 -3.09 3.06 10.13
CA ALA A 320 -3.25 4.21 11.03
C ALA A 320 -4.71 4.36 11.49
N MET A 321 -5.69 4.19 10.59
CA MET A 321 -7.11 4.22 10.97
C MET A 321 -7.53 3.04 11.84
N ALA A 322 -6.97 1.85 11.60
CA ALA A 322 -7.24 0.69 12.45
C ALA A 322 -6.65 0.86 13.85
N GLU A 323 -5.45 1.44 13.96
CA GLU A 323 -4.82 1.76 15.24
C GLU A 323 -5.57 2.87 15.98
N ALA A 324 -6.00 3.93 15.30
CA ALA A 324 -6.85 4.97 15.90
C ALA A 324 -8.17 4.40 16.44
N PHE A 325 -8.81 3.50 15.68
CA PHE A 325 -10.00 2.78 16.13
C PHE A 325 -9.73 1.91 17.36
N ASP A 326 -8.59 1.20 17.39
CA ASP A 326 -8.20 0.38 18.54
C ASP A 326 -7.94 1.24 19.78
N HIS A 327 -7.35 2.42 19.61
CA HIS A 327 -7.18 3.42 20.67
C HIS A 327 -8.50 4.01 21.16
N GLU A 328 -9.46 4.33 20.28
CA GLU A 328 -10.79 4.80 20.68
C GLU A 328 -11.55 3.72 21.48
N LEU A 329 -11.48 2.46 21.05
CA LEU A 329 -12.04 1.33 21.78
C LEU A 329 -11.39 1.15 23.16
N PHE A 330 -10.08 1.35 23.24
CA PHE A 330 -9.35 1.28 24.50
C PHE A 330 -9.69 2.44 25.44
N ALA A 331 -9.72 3.68 24.95
CA ALA A 331 -10.11 4.84 25.75
C ALA A 331 -11.52 4.68 26.33
N MET A 332 -12.44 4.15 25.53
CA MET A 332 -13.78 3.79 25.98
C MET A 332 -13.76 2.70 27.08
N PHE A 333 -12.82 1.76 27.00
CA PHE A 333 -12.68 0.69 27.98
C PHE A 333 -12.12 1.18 29.32
N THR A 334 -11.20 2.15 29.31
CA THR A 334 -10.50 2.66 30.51
C THR A 334 -11.17 3.84 31.19
N ALA A 335 -12.08 4.57 30.53
CA ALA A 335 -12.80 5.67 31.16
C ALA A 335 -13.63 5.17 32.37
N GLU A 336 -13.33 5.68 33.58
CA GLU A 336 -14.14 5.41 34.77
C GLU A 336 -15.52 6.07 34.65
N GLU A 337 -16.59 5.36 35.09
CA GLU A 337 -17.99 5.79 35.00
C GLU A 337 -18.35 7.06 35.81
N THR A 338 -17.38 7.70 36.48
CA THR A 338 -17.61 8.83 37.39
C THR A 338 -17.49 10.23 36.77
N ASP A 339 -17.00 10.36 35.54
CA ASP A 339 -16.87 11.68 34.88
C ASP A 339 -18.06 11.99 33.95
N GLU A 340 -19.28 11.77 34.45
CA GLU A 340 -20.53 12.20 33.78
C GLU A 340 -20.80 13.73 33.91
N ALA A 341 -19.86 14.52 34.43
CA ALA A 341 -20.00 15.98 34.54
C ALA A 341 -19.01 16.81 33.70
N GLY A 342 -18.08 16.16 32.98
CA GLY A 342 -17.13 16.83 32.07
C GLY A 342 -17.17 16.30 30.62
N ALA A 343 -17.85 15.18 30.38
CA ALA A 343 -17.87 14.51 29.07
C ALA A 343 -18.97 15.02 28.11
N GLU A 344 -19.63 16.14 28.43
CA GLU A 344 -20.46 16.90 27.48
C GLU A 344 -19.62 17.85 26.59
N GLU A 345 -18.29 17.78 26.66
CA GLU A 345 -17.35 18.55 25.81
C GLU A 345 -16.71 17.67 24.71
N PHE A 346 -17.54 16.91 24.00
CA PHE A 346 -17.13 16.19 22.77
C PHE A 346 -18.09 16.44 21.60
N ASP A 347 -18.89 17.52 21.68
CA ASP A 347 -19.47 18.16 20.50
C ASP A 347 -18.64 19.42 20.19
N GLU A 348 -18.22 19.53 18.93
CA GLU A 348 -17.45 20.64 18.32
C GLU A 348 -15.91 20.58 18.36
N ALA A 349 -15.34 19.65 17.59
CA ALA A 349 -14.03 19.83 16.98
C ALA A 349 -14.15 19.78 15.44
N ASP A 350 -14.77 20.81 14.86
CA ASP A 350 -14.74 21.09 13.41
C ASP A 350 -14.24 22.53 13.17
N SER A 351 -13.22 22.91 13.95
CA SER A 351 -12.36 24.07 13.67
C SER A 351 -10.90 23.64 13.52
N GLU A 352 -10.67 22.54 12.79
CA GLU A 352 -9.41 22.40 12.05
C GLU A 352 -9.33 23.62 11.11
N GLU A 353 -8.27 24.43 11.22
CA GLU A 353 -7.89 25.31 10.11
C GLU A 353 -7.98 24.49 8.81
N PRO A 354 -8.53 25.02 7.71
CA PRO A 354 -8.58 24.24 6.48
C PRO A 354 -7.15 23.92 6.04
N GLU A 355 -6.70 22.70 6.32
CA GLU A 355 -5.45 22.17 5.80
C GLU A 355 -5.45 22.37 4.29
N HIS A 356 -4.44 23.07 3.78
CA HIS A 356 -4.32 23.34 2.35
C HIS A 356 -4.10 22.00 1.64
N ASN A 357 -5.00 21.62 0.72
CA ASN A 357 -4.82 20.38 -0.03
C ASN A 357 -3.81 20.57 -1.17
N THR A 358 -2.57 20.33 -0.82
CA THR A 358 -1.42 20.47 -1.70
C THR A 358 -1.47 19.51 -2.89
N VAL A 359 -2.18 18.37 -2.79
CA VAL A 359 -2.34 17.39 -3.88
C VAL A 359 -3.28 17.90 -4.96
N ALA A 360 -4.45 18.41 -4.58
CA ALA A 360 -5.41 18.97 -5.54
C ALA A 360 -4.85 20.22 -6.23
N GLU A 361 -4.15 21.08 -5.48
CA GLU A 361 -3.45 22.24 -6.04
C GLU A 361 -2.38 21.83 -7.06
N LEU A 362 -1.66 20.73 -6.80
CA LEU A 362 -0.70 20.18 -7.75
C LEU A 362 -1.37 19.66 -9.02
N ASP A 363 -2.51 18.99 -8.93
CA ASP A 363 -3.27 18.57 -10.13
C ASP A 363 -3.68 19.76 -11.00
N ASP A 364 -4.23 20.79 -10.37
CA ASP A 364 -4.63 22.02 -11.06
C ASP A 364 -3.40 22.74 -11.64
N ALA A 365 -2.25 22.68 -10.97
CA ALA A 365 -0.98 23.21 -11.48
C ALA A 365 -0.45 22.38 -12.66
N ARG A 366 -0.56 21.04 -12.63
CA ARG A 366 -0.19 20.15 -13.75
C ARG A 366 -1.03 20.44 -14.99
N ALA A 367 -2.35 20.52 -14.82
CA ALA A 367 -3.27 20.80 -15.91
C ALA A 367 -3.02 22.19 -16.53
N ARG A 368 -2.81 23.21 -15.69
CA ARG A 368 -2.44 24.57 -16.15
C ARG A 368 -1.12 24.59 -16.90
N LEU A 369 -0.07 23.98 -16.34
CA LEU A 369 1.24 23.93 -16.99
C LEU A 369 1.17 23.20 -18.33
N ALA A 370 0.49 22.05 -18.40
CA ALA A 370 0.32 21.28 -19.64
C ALA A 370 -0.38 22.12 -20.73
N ALA A 371 -1.43 22.84 -20.37
CA ALA A 371 -2.14 23.74 -21.30
C ALA A 371 -1.26 24.91 -21.75
N GLN A 372 -0.53 25.55 -20.83
CA GLN A 372 0.37 26.66 -21.12
C GLN A 372 1.52 26.25 -22.05
N LEU A 373 2.17 25.11 -21.79
CA LEU A 373 3.27 24.59 -22.61
C LEU A 373 2.81 24.19 -24.01
N SER A 374 1.60 23.66 -24.14
CA SER A 374 1.02 23.29 -25.45
C SER A 374 0.65 24.53 -26.28
N ALA A 375 0.13 25.57 -25.63
CA ALA A 375 -0.29 26.82 -26.26
C ALA A 375 0.85 27.84 -26.42
N TYR A 376 2.07 27.51 -25.96
CA TYR A 376 3.18 28.45 -25.94
C TYR A 376 3.57 28.87 -27.37
N THR A 377 3.46 30.16 -27.67
CA THR A 377 3.82 30.73 -28.99
C THR A 377 4.97 31.71 -28.91
N GLY A 378 5.54 31.88 -27.71
CA GLY A 378 6.66 32.78 -27.46
C GLY A 378 7.95 32.30 -28.13
N SER A 379 8.78 33.24 -28.57
CA SER A 379 10.17 32.99 -28.97
C SER A 379 11.13 32.96 -27.77
N GLU A 380 10.66 33.39 -26.60
CA GLU A 380 11.38 33.41 -25.34
C GLU A 380 11.31 32.05 -24.63
N GLU A 381 11.97 31.91 -23.48
CA GLU A 381 11.93 30.68 -22.66
C GLU A 381 10.69 30.69 -21.76
N PRO A 382 10.01 29.55 -21.52
CA PRO A 382 8.78 29.46 -20.72
C PRO A 382 9.06 29.51 -19.20
N ILE A 383 9.82 30.52 -18.76
CA ILE A 383 10.27 30.65 -17.37
C ILE A 383 9.07 30.92 -16.45
N ALA A 384 8.17 31.83 -16.85
CA ALA A 384 7.03 32.24 -16.04
C ALA A 384 6.05 31.10 -15.75
N GLU A 385 5.84 30.23 -16.74
CA GLU A 385 4.99 29.05 -16.63
C GLU A 385 5.56 28.04 -15.62
N ILE A 386 6.89 27.82 -15.66
CA ILE A 386 7.57 26.90 -14.73
C ILE A 386 7.63 27.49 -13.31
N GLU A 387 7.93 28.79 -13.16
CA GLU A 387 7.96 29.47 -11.86
C GLU A 387 6.62 29.42 -11.12
N GLN A 388 5.49 29.42 -11.86
CA GLN A 388 4.15 29.25 -11.29
C GLN A 388 3.87 27.81 -10.81
N PHE A 389 4.54 26.81 -11.39
CA PHE A 389 4.30 25.40 -11.11
C PHE A 389 5.14 24.87 -9.94
N VAL A 390 6.42 25.23 -9.86
CA VAL A 390 7.36 24.72 -8.83
C VAL A 390 6.84 24.86 -7.39
N PRO A 391 6.19 25.96 -6.99
CA PRO A 391 5.65 26.10 -5.63
C PRO A 391 4.63 25.03 -5.23
N ALA A 392 3.84 24.50 -6.18
CA ALA A 392 2.87 23.45 -5.93
C ALA A 392 3.54 22.09 -5.67
N VAL A 393 4.64 21.79 -6.37
CA VAL A 393 5.46 20.59 -6.13
C VAL A 393 6.11 20.66 -4.74
N LEU A 394 6.64 21.84 -4.37
CA LEU A 394 7.24 22.07 -3.06
C LEU A 394 6.23 21.94 -1.91
N ALA A 395 4.94 22.24 -2.13
CA ALA A 395 3.92 22.19 -1.09
C ALA A 395 3.62 20.77 -0.61
N ILE A 396 3.81 19.75 -1.46
CA ILE A 396 3.56 18.34 -1.10
C ILE A 396 4.73 17.72 -0.32
N ARG A 397 5.91 18.37 -0.30
CA ARG A 397 7.09 17.84 0.38
C ARG A 397 7.26 18.44 1.78
N PRO A 398 7.19 17.64 2.86
CA PRO A 398 7.26 18.14 4.23
C PRO A 398 8.65 18.68 4.63
N LEU A 399 9.73 18.26 3.96
CA LEU A 399 11.12 18.42 4.43
C LEU A 399 11.72 19.83 4.32
N LEU A 400 11.15 20.75 3.54
CA LEU A 400 11.79 22.05 3.30
C LEU A 400 11.31 23.18 4.23
N LYS A 401 10.47 22.86 5.22
CA LYS A 401 9.83 23.87 6.08
C LYS A 401 10.75 24.46 7.15
N LEU A 402 11.90 23.84 7.49
CA LEU A 402 12.77 24.31 8.57
C LEU A 402 13.88 25.26 8.10
N GLY A 403 14.59 24.96 6.99
CA GLY A 403 15.74 25.77 6.53
C GLY A 403 15.39 27.00 5.66
N LEU A 404 14.24 27.01 4.99
CA LEU A 404 13.88 28.05 3.99
C LEU A 404 12.97 29.18 4.52
N LYS A 405 12.68 29.24 5.84
CA LYS A 405 11.88 30.31 6.46
C LYS A 405 12.53 31.71 6.38
N VAL A 406 13.77 31.81 5.90
CA VAL A 406 14.38 33.11 5.57
C VAL A 406 13.72 33.68 4.31
N THR A 407 12.98 34.77 4.49
CA THR A 407 12.24 35.51 3.45
C THR A 407 13.11 35.80 2.23
N GLY A 408 12.98 34.97 1.19
CA GLY A 408 13.67 35.13 -0.11
C GLY A 408 14.39 33.87 -0.63
N ALA A 409 14.68 32.88 0.21
CA ALA A 409 15.40 31.67 -0.22
C ALA A 409 14.53 30.76 -1.11
N ARG A 410 13.23 30.62 -0.81
CA ARG A 410 12.28 29.87 -1.64
C ARG A 410 12.15 30.44 -3.06
N ALA A 411 12.05 31.76 -3.20
CA ALA A 411 11.96 32.41 -4.51
C ALA A 411 13.27 32.23 -5.32
N LYS A 412 14.42 32.31 -4.66
CA LYS A 412 15.72 32.02 -5.29
C LYS A 412 15.79 30.57 -5.78
N LEU A 413 15.36 29.61 -4.96
CA LEU A 413 15.34 28.19 -5.34
C LEU A 413 14.43 27.94 -6.54
N VAL A 414 13.22 28.51 -6.52
CA VAL A 414 12.28 28.43 -7.66
C VAL A 414 12.95 28.93 -8.93
N ASN A 415 13.59 30.11 -8.90
CA ASN A 415 14.24 30.68 -10.07
C ASN A 415 15.48 29.87 -10.53
N LEU A 416 16.25 29.32 -9.57
CA LEU A 416 17.42 28.49 -9.84
C LEU A 416 17.06 27.17 -10.53
N ILE A 417 15.87 26.63 -10.26
CA ILE A 417 15.35 25.42 -10.92
C ILE A 417 14.64 25.77 -12.23
N ALA A 418 13.85 26.84 -12.25
CA ALA A 418 13.02 27.20 -13.39
C ALA A 418 13.84 27.65 -14.60
N GLN A 419 14.90 28.45 -14.41
CA GLN A 419 15.71 28.96 -15.51
C GLN A 419 16.41 27.85 -16.33
N PRO A 420 17.16 26.90 -15.73
CA PRO A 420 17.77 25.82 -16.48
C PRO A 420 16.73 24.93 -17.18
N LEU A 421 15.60 24.66 -16.51
CA LEU A 421 14.51 23.86 -17.10
C LEU A 421 13.88 24.56 -18.32
N ALA A 422 13.57 25.85 -18.23
CA ALA A 422 12.97 26.61 -19.32
C ALA A 422 13.87 26.59 -20.57
N LYS A 423 15.18 26.74 -20.37
CA LYS A 423 16.17 26.65 -21.44
C LYS A 423 16.22 25.26 -22.09
N LEU A 424 16.09 24.20 -21.29
CA LEU A 424 16.09 22.81 -21.78
C LEU A 424 14.83 22.48 -22.60
N ILE A 425 13.66 22.98 -22.20
CA ILE A 425 12.39 22.63 -22.85
C ILE A 425 11.96 23.59 -23.98
N LYS A 426 12.65 24.73 -24.16
CA LYS A 426 12.29 25.77 -25.13
C LYS A 426 12.00 25.25 -26.55
N GLY A 427 12.79 24.29 -27.04
CA GLY A 427 12.63 23.72 -28.37
C GLY A 427 11.48 22.71 -28.51
N MET A 428 10.86 22.32 -27.39
CA MET A 428 9.85 21.26 -27.30
C MET A 428 8.45 21.80 -26.95
N VAL A 429 8.31 23.11 -26.74
CA VAL A 429 7.03 23.76 -26.39
C VAL A 429 6.35 24.38 -27.61
N GLY A 430 5.04 24.56 -27.51
CA GLY A 430 4.22 25.22 -28.51
C GLY A 430 3.57 24.31 -29.55
N PRO A 431 2.72 24.88 -30.43
CA PRO A 431 1.80 24.10 -31.26
C PRO A 431 2.50 23.24 -32.33
N GLU A 432 3.66 23.66 -32.84
CA GLU A 432 4.43 22.87 -33.81
C GLU A 432 5.13 21.67 -33.17
N ALA A 433 5.73 21.88 -32.00
CA ALA A 433 6.30 20.80 -31.19
C ALA A 433 5.19 19.85 -30.73
N ALA A 434 4.08 20.38 -30.19
CA ALA A 434 2.93 19.59 -29.79
C ALA A 434 2.36 18.74 -30.94
N ARG A 435 2.22 19.29 -32.15
CA ARG A 435 1.81 18.51 -33.33
C ARG A 435 2.81 17.42 -33.72
N THR A 436 4.11 17.69 -33.56
CA THR A 436 5.17 16.71 -33.87
C THR A 436 5.13 15.56 -32.86
N ILE A 437 5.06 15.89 -31.57
CA ILE A 437 4.94 14.94 -30.46
C ILE A 437 3.63 14.16 -30.57
N GLY A 438 2.51 14.83 -30.87
CA GLY A 438 1.20 14.21 -31.07
C GLY A 438 1.14 13.28 -32.28
N LYS A 439 1.82 13.62 -33.39
CA LYS A 439 1.97 12.70 -34.53
C LYS A 439 2.80 11.47 -34.17
N ILE A 440 3.86 11.65 -33.39
CA ILE A 440 4.71 10.55 -32.92
C ILE A 440 3.91 9.63 -31.98
N ALA A 441 3.26 10.20 -30.98
CA ALA A 441 2.43 9.47 -30.01
C ALA A 441 1.21 8.81 -30.68
N GLY A 442 0.59 9.46 -31.66
CA GLY A 442 -0.55 8.92 -32.42
C GLY A 442 -0.19 7.82 -33.43
N GLN A 443 1.11 7.65 -33.74
CA GLN A 443 1.63 6.57 -34.59
C GLN A 443 2.05 5.34 -33.79
N ASP A 444 2.00 5.38 -32.45
CA ASP A 444 2.23 4.18 -31.65
C ASP A 444 1.06 3.20 -31.84
N PRO A 445 1.35 1.93 -32.22
CA PRO A 445 0.31 0.94 -32.49
C PRO A 445 -0.59 0.64 -31.28
N SER A 446 -0.12 0.91 -30.06
CA SER A 446 -0.93 0.78 -28.84
C SER A 446 -2.02 1.84 -28.71
N VAL A 447 -1.78 3.07 -29.18
CA VAL A 447 -2.80 4.14 -29.24
C VAL A 447 -3.86 3.82 -30.31
N MET A 448 -3.46 3.15 -31.40
CA MET A 448 -4.42 2.66 -32.41
C MET A 448 -5.33 1.54 -31.90
N ILE A 449 -4.83 0.63 -31.05
CA ILE A 449 -5.64 -0.46 -30.48
C ILE A 449 -6.64 0.09 -29.45
N ALA A 450 -6.24 1.05 -28.60
CA ALA A 450 -7.15 1.75 -27.69
C ALA A 450 -8.23 2.55 -28.45
N ARG A 451 -7.86 3.24 -29.55
CA ARG A 451 -8.81 3.93 -30.45
C ARG A 451 -9.79 2.97 -31.14
N ALA A 452 -9.35 1.77 -31.53
CA ALA A 452 -10.18 0.82 -32.27
C ALA A 452 -11.26 0.13 -31.43
N VAL A 453 -11.07 -0.02 -30.11
CA VAL A 453 -12.05 -0.68 -29.22
C VAL A 453 -13.03 0.32 -28.59
N VAL A 454 -12.58 1.55 -28.29
CA VAL A 454 -13.44 2.61 -27.73
C VAL A 454 -14.22 3.35 -28.83
N GLY A 455 -13.65 3.47 -30.03
CA GLY A 455 -14.23 4.24 -31.14
C GLY A 455 -15.51 3.65 -31.73
N VAL A 456 -15.70 2.33 -31.73
CA VAL A 456 -16.80 1.67 -32.46
C VAL A 456 -18.18 1.90 -31.81
N GLY A 457 -18.24 2.21 -30.51
CA GLY A 457 -19.49 2.55 -29.81
C GLY A 457 -19.90 4.02 -29.89
N PHE A 458 -18.92 4.94 -29.85
CA PHE A 458 -19.18 6.39 -29.80
C PHE A 458 -19.26 7.05 -31.19
N THR A 459 -18.54 6.55 -32.19
CA THR A 459 -18.66 7.05 -33.59
C THR A 459 -20.02 6.75 -34.20
N ALA A 460 -20.73 5.70 -33.74
CA ALA A 460 -22.09 5.40 -34.18
C ALA A 460 -23.15 6.37 -33.61
N LEU A 461 -22.81 7.18 -32.61
CA LEU A 461 -23.73 8.11 -31.92
C LEU A 461 -23.41 9.59 -32.13
N GLY A 462 -22.36 9.95 -32.88
CA GLY A 462 -22.09 11.34 -33.26
C GLY A 462 -21.67 12.28 -32.12
N LEU A 463 -21.16 11.73 -31.01
CA LEU A 463 -20.60 12.50 -29.89
C LEU A 463 -19.07 12.58 -30.04
N GLU A 464 -18.60 13.48 -30.90
CA GLU A 464 -17.18 13.71 -31.15
C GLU A 464 -16.58 14.68 -30.11
N THR A 465 -15.78 14.18 -29.16
CA THR A 465 -14.86 14.99 -28.31
C THR A 465 -13.39 14.56 -28.40
N ALA A 466 -13.08 13.46 -29.09
CA ALA A 466 -11.74 12.86 -29.15
C ALA A 466 -10.64 13.75 -29.76
N GLY A 467 -10.99 14.82 -30.49
CA GLY A 467 -10.02 15.70 -31.14
C GLY A 467 -9.32 16.70 -30.20
N GLN A 468 -9.94 17.12 -29.09
CA GLN A 468 -9.33 18.07 -28.16
C GLN A 468 -8.37 17.42 -27.16
N GLU A 469 -8.61 16.15 -26.81
CA GLU A 469 -7.78 15.39 -25.86
C GLU A 469 -6.40 15.01 -26.44
N GLU A 470 -6.26 14.93 -27.76
CA GLU A 470 -5.00 14.55 -28.41
C GLU A 470 -3.97 15.69 -28.45
N ASP A 471 -4.44 16.93 -28.39
CA ASP A 471 -3.59 18.12 -28.43
C ASP A 471 -2.90 18.40 -27.08
N THR A 472 -3.37 17.82 -25.96
CA THR A 472 -2.80 18.07 -24.61
C THR A 472 -1.71 17.09 -24.19
N ILE A 473 -1.64 15.89 -24.78
CA ILE A 473 -0.65 14.85 -24.45
C ILE A 473 0.79 15.37 -24.46
N PRO A 474 1.23 16.16 -25.45
CA PRO A 474 2.59 16.70 -25.48
C PRO A 474 2.90 17.61 -24.27
N GLY A 475 1.96 18.50 -23.92
CA GLY A 475 2.10 19.37 -22.76
C GLY A 475 2.08 18.60 -21.44
N GLU A 476 1.28 17.54 -21.34
CA GLU A 476 1.22 16.65 -20.18
C GLU A 476 2.53 15.86 -19.98
N ALA A 477 3.13 15.38 -21.07
CA ALA A 477 4.43 14.71 -21.07
C ALA A 477 5.54 15.65 -20.57
N LEU A 478 5.56 16.89 -21.07
CA LEU A 478 6.51 17.92 -20.62
C LEU A 478 6.28 18.33 -19.17
N ALA A 479 5.02 18.54 -18.76
CA ALA A 479 4.68 18.85 -17.37
C ALA A 479 5.11 17.72 -16.42
N SER A 480 4.95 16.46 -16.83
CA SER A 480 5.43 15.30 -16.07
C SER A 480 6.96 15.26 -15.98
N ALA A 481 7.67 15.56 -17.07
CA ALA A 481 9.14 15.65 -17.05
C ALA A 481 9.63 16.77 -16.13
N VAL A 482 8.98 17.94 -16.16
CA VAL A 482 9.28 19.07 -15.27
C VAL A 482 9.03 18.70 -13.81
N GLU A 483 7.86 18.13 -13.48
CA GLU A 483 7.51 17.69 -12.12
C GLU A 483 8.53 16.68 -11.57
N ALA A 484 8.86 15.65 -12.36
CA ALA A 484 9.79 14.62 -11.94
C ALA A 484 11.21 15.17 -11.78
N THR A 485 11.62 16.13 -12.63
CA THR A 485 12.92 16.79 -12.49
C THR A 485 13.00 17.57 -11.19
N VAL A 486 12.00 18.41 -10.91
CA VAL A 486 11.91 19.16 -9.65
C VAL A 486 11.97 18.19 -8.47
N THR A 487 11.19 17.11 -8.52
CA THR A 487 11.12 16.13 -7.44
C THR A 487 12.47 15.43 -7.19
N ARG A 488 13.15 14.99 -8.25
CA ARG A 488 14.47 14.35 -8.13
C ARG A 488 15.55 15.29 -7.62
N VAL A 489 15.58 16.54 -8.09
CA VAL A 489 16.55 17.54 -7.62
C VAL A 489 16.40 17.76 -6.11
N LEU A 490 15.17 17.75 -5.60
CA LEU A 490 14.89 17.87 -4.17
C LEU A 490 15.27 16.62 -3.37
N ASP A 491 15.17 15.42 -3.98
CA ASP A 491 15.53 14.16 -3.34
C ASP A 491 17.05 13.89 -3.37
N GLU A 492 17.77 14.39 -4.38
CA GLU A 492 19.21 14.17 -4.58
C GLU A 492 20.11 15.15 -3.81
N LEU A 493 19.70 16.41 -3.69
CA LEU A 493 20.55 17.47 -3.12
C LEU A 493 20.29 17.66 -1.62
N PRO A 494 21.35 17.73 -0.78
CA PRO A 494 21.21 18.15 0.62
C PRO A 494 20.89 19.64 0.69
N GLU A 495 20.25 20.09 1.78
CA GLU A 495 19.77 21.47 1.90
C GLU A 495 20.86 22.54 1.67
N ALA A 496 22.08 22.27 2.12
CA ALA A 496 23.22 23.18 1.95
C ALA A 496 23.60 23.40 0.47
N ALA A 497 23.38 22.39 -0.40
CA ALA A 497 23.73 22.46 -1.81
C ALA A 497 22.82 23.40 -2.63
N PHE A 498 21.61 23.73 -2.12
CA PHE A 498 20.72 24.68 -2.77
C PHE A 498 21.25 26.12 -2.79
N THR A 499 22.32 26.40 -2.04
CA THR A 499 22.99 27.71 -2.06
C THR A 499 23.98 27.87 -3.21
N ASP A 500 24.42 26.77 -3.84
CA ASP A 500 25.36 26.77 -4.95
C ASP A 500 24.62 26.61 -6.30
N PRO A 501 24.52 27.66 -7.12
CA PRO A 501 23.82 27.62 -8.41
C PRO A 501 24.38 26.57 -9.38
N LEU A 502 25.68 26.27 -9.31
CA LEU A 502 26.31 25.30 -10.22
C LEU A 502 25.90 23.87 -9.88
N GLN A 503 25.85 23.53 -8.59
CA GLN A 503 25.37 22.23 -8.12
C GLN A 503 23.90 22.02 -8.48
N VAL A 504 23.06 23.03 -8.24
CA VAL A 504 21.64 22.97 -8.61
C VAL A 504 21.48 22.82 -10.12
N SER A 505 22.22 23.58 -10.93
CA SER A 505 22.13 23.48 -12.39
C SER A 505 22.57 22.11 -12.92
N ALA A 506 23.66 21.55 -12.38
CA ALA A 506 24.13 20.22 -12.74
C ALA A 506 23.11 19.13 -12.35
N ALA A 507 22.54 19.21 -11.15
CA ALA A 507 21.50 18.30 -10.70
C ALA A 507 20.23 18.39 -11.58
N VAL A 508 19.80 19.60 -11.92
CA VAL A 508 18.65 19.82 -12.81
C VAL A 508 18.88 19.20 -14.18
N GLN A 509 20.07 19.35 -14.77
CA GLN A 509 20.38 18.75 -16.08
C GLN A 509 20.33 17.22 -16.03
N ARG A 510 20.95 16.61 -15.01
CA ARG A 510 20.94 15.15 -14.82
C ARG A 510 19.52 14.63 -14.58
N ALA A 511 18.82 15.23 -13.62
CA ALA A 511 17.45 14.85 -13.30
C ALA A 511 16.48 15.06 -14.47
N PHE A 512 16.73 16.08 -15.31
CA PHE A 512 15.98 16.29 -16.55
C PHE A 512 16.26 15.21 -17.57
N ALA A 513 17.51 14.78 -17.77
CA ALA A 513 17.82 13.68 -18.70
C ALA A 513 17.09 12.39 -18.29
N GLU A 514 17.12 12.04 -17.01
CA GLU A 514 16.42 10.86 -16.48
C GLU A 514 14.89 11.00 -16.54
N SER A 515 14.35 12.20 -16.33
CA SER A 515 12.91 12.46 -16.42
C SER A 515 12.42 12.50 -17.86
N ALA A 516 13.17 13.11 -18.76
CA ALA A 516 12.90 13.12 -20.20
C ALA A 516 12.88 11.70 -20.75
N ALA A 517 13.83 10.85 -20.34
CA ALA A 517 13.89 9.44 -20.71
C ALA A 517 12.67 8.61 -20.27
N ALA A 518 11.97 9.03 -19.22
CA ALA A 518 10.76 8.38 -18.77
C ALA A 518 9.50 8.95 -19.46
N TYR A 519 9.33 10.27 -19.47
CA TYR A 519 8.04 10.89 -19.78
C TYR A 519 7.91 11.40 -21.22
N LEU A 520 9.02 11.58 -21.94
CA LEU A 520 8.97 12.02 -23.34
C LEU A 520 9.02 10.83 -24.30
N PRO A 521 8.38 10.92 -25.48
CA PRO A 521 8.47 9.88 -26.49
C PRO A 521 9.91 9.63 -26.95
N ASP A 522 10.28 8.35 -27.06
CA ASP A 522 11.62 7.88 -27.44
C ASP A 522 12.16 8.46 -28.75
N ARG A 523 11.28 8.82 -29.70
CA ARG A 523 11.69 9.44 -30.98
C ARG A 523 12.24 10.87 -30.83
N LEU A 524 11.93 11.54 -29.73
CA LEU A 524 12.50 12.86 -29.41
C LEU A 524 13.85 12.75 -28.71
N LEU A 525 14.17 11.56 -28.20
CA LEU A 525 15.39 11.29 -27.46
C LEU A 525 16.47 10.75 -28.40
N ARG A 526 17.73 10.97 -28.01
CA ARG A 526 18.84 10.36 -28.72
C ARG A 526 18.81 8.83 -28.54
N ALA A 527 19.23 8.10 -29.57
CA ALA A 527 19.28 6.64 -29.54
C ALA A 527 20.31 6.10 -28.52
N ASP A 528 21.37 6.86 -28.28
CA ASP A 528 22.51 6.51 -27.40
C ASP A 528 22.38 7.09 -25.99
N LEU A 529 21.22 7.65 -25.62
CA LEU A 529 20.99 8.20 -24.28
C LEU A 529 21.00 7.06 -23.24
N PRO A 530 21.95 7.06 -22.28
CA PRO A 530 22.10 5.96 -21.32
C PRO A 530 20.94 5.86 -20.33
N GLU A 531 20.20 6.95 -20.12
CA GLU A 531 19.05 7.02 -19.21
C GLU A 531 17.77 6.38 -19.78
N ARG A 532 17.76 5.91 -21.04
CA ARG A 532 16.58 5.29 -21.66
C ARG A 532 16.07 4.10 -20.86
N GLU A 533 14.75 4.08 -20.65
CA GLU A 533 14.11 3.00 -19.89
C GLU A 533 13.93 1.71 -20.69
N THR A 534 14.04 1.78 -22.03
CA THR A 534 13.93 0.63 -22.93
C THR A 534 15.02 0.61 -23.99
N SER A 535 15.36 -0.60 -24.43
CA SER A 535 16.41 -0.85 -25.43
C SER A 535 15.98 -0.63 -26.89
N GLU A 536 14.68 -0.70 -27.16
CA GLU A 536 14.09 -0.52 -28.50
C GLU A 536 13.25 0.77 -28.56
N GLU A 537 12.36 0.90 -29.56
CA GLU A 537 11.34 1.94 -29.57
C GLU A 537 10.35 1.69 -28.41
N GLY A 538 10.53 2.46 -27.34
CA GLY A 538 9.75 2.42 -26.11
C GLY A 538 8.48 3.25 -26.17
N GLY A 539 7.59 2.96 -25.22
CA GLY A 539 6.50 3.87 -24.88
C GLY A 539 6.96 4.93 -23.87
N PHE A 540 6.03 5.78 -23.45
CA PHE A 540 6.24 6.80 -22.42
C PHE A 540 5.08 6.78 -21.42
N TRP A 541 5.24 7.46 -20.29
CA TRP A 541 4.22 7.50 -19.23
C TRP A 541 3.24 8.66 -19.42
N VAL A 542 1.94 8.36 -19.58
CA VAL A 542 0.87 9.35 -19.77
C VAL A 542 0.05 9.49 -18.50
N MET A 543 -0.32 10.72 -18.13
CA MET A 543 -1.13 10.97 -16.94
C MET A 543 -2.57 10.50 -17.13
N MET A 544 -3.14 9.92 -16.07
CA MET A 544 -4.49 9.35 -16.03
C MET A 544 -5.20 9.78 -14.74
N PRO A 545 -6.53 9.95 -14.75
CA PRO A 545 -7.46 9.81 -15.86
C PRO A 545 -7.43 10.98 -16.86
N ARG A 546 -8.06 10.81 -18.04
CA ARG A 546 -8.02 11.78 -19.15
C ARG A 546 -9.39 12.45 -19.39
N SER A 547 -10.02 12.92 -18.31
CA SER A 547 -11.28 13.67 -18.40
C SER A 547 -11.06 15.13 -18.81
N THR A 548 -12.14 15.85 -19.12
CA THR A 548 -12.12 17.28 -19.48
C THR A 548 -11.50 18.19 -18.41
N ARG A 549 -11.51 17.75 -17.15
CA ARG A 549 -10.76 18.34 -16.03
C ARG A 549 -10.13 17.20 -15.20
N PRO A 550 -8.90 16.79 -15.54
CA PRO A 550 -8.33 15.57 -15.00
C PRO A 550 -7.89 15.74 -13.55
N ARG A 551 -8.32 14.80 -12.70
CA ARG A 551 -7.78 14.60 -11.34
C ARG A 551 -6.73 13.51 -11.39
N TYR A 552 -5.51 13.85 -11.77
CA TYR A 552 -4.47 12.88 -12.04
C TYR A 552 -4.17 12.03 -10.79
N ARG A 553 -4.31 10.71 -10.93
CA ARG A 553 -4.04 9.76 -9.84
C ARG A 553 -2.98 8.75 -10.19
N PHE A 554 -2.67 8.55 -11.45
CA PHE A 554 -1.60 7.65 -11.85
C PHE A 554 -1.11 8.03 -13.23
N ARG A 555 0.01 7.45 -13.65
CA ARG A 555 0.42 7.43 -15.05
C ARG A 555 0.30 6.02 -15.58
N LYS A 556 -0.09 5.88 -16.84
CA LYS A 556 -0.09 4.61 -17.57
C LYS A 556 1.01 4.63 -18.62
N TYR A 557 1.75 3.55 -18.74
CA TYR A 557 2.72 3.39 -19.81
C TYR A 557 1.99 3.11 -21.14
N THR A 558 2.34 3.83 -22.21
CA THR A 558 1.60 3.76 -23.49
C THR A 558 1.73 2.40 -24.18
N ARG A 559 2.81 1.66 -23.96
CA ARG A 559 3.05 0.34 -24.57
C ARG A 559 2.52 -0.77 -23.67
N VAL A 560 1.64 -1.60 -24.23
CA VAL A 560 1.22 -2.87 -23.60
C VAL A 560 2.16 -3.99 -24.08
N PHE A 561 2.76 -4.72 -23.14
CA PHE A 561 3.71 -5.78 -23.48
C PHE A 561 2.98 -7.11 -23.67
N ALA A 562 2.70 -7.47 -24.91
CA ALA A 562 2.19 -8.79 -25.27
C ALA A 562 3.34 -9.80 -25.38
N MET A 563 3.44 -10.75 -24.43
CA MET A 563 4.53 -11.71 -24.41
C MET A 563 4.16 -13.07 -23.80
N PRO A 564 4.81 -14.16 -24.26
CA PRO A 564 4.67 -15.47 -23.64
C PRO A 564 5.40 -15.50 -22.30
N ILE A 565 4.67 -15.75 -21.21
CA ILE A 565 5.25 -15.96 -19.87
C ILE A 565 5.51 -17.47 -19.69
N PRO A 566 6.78 -17.92 -19.69
CA PRO A 566 7.10 -19.29 -19.39
C PRO A 566 6.95 -19.58 -17.89
N ARG A 567 6.77 -20.85 -17.54
CA ARG A 567 6.56 -21.28 -16.16
C ARG A 567 7.72 -20.92 -15.24
N GLN A 568 8.97 -20.95 -15.75
CA GLN A 568 10.14 -20.57 -14.95
C GLN A 568 10.11 -19.08 -14.56
N VAL A 569 9.72 -18.20 -15.48
CA VAL A 569 9.59 -16.75 -15.18
C VAL A 569 8.46 -16.52 -14.18
N ALA A 570 7.31 -17.16 -14.38
CA ALA A 570 6.19 -17.03 -13.46
C ALA A 570 6.52 -17.50 -12.03
N ARG A 571 7.43 -18.47 -11.87
CA ARG A 571 7.95 -18.90 -10.57
C ARG A 571 8.89 -17.90 -9.90
N ALA A 572 9.69 -17.21 -10.70
CA ALA A 572 10.67 -16.26 -10.20
C ALA A 572 10.01 -14.95 -9.75
N VAL A 573 8.95 -14.52 -10.44
CA VAL A 573 8.25 -13.27 -10.13
C VAL A 573 7.41 -13.44 -8.85
N ARG A 574 7.80 -12.71 -7.80
CA ARG A 574 7.09 -12.67 -6.52
C ARG A 574 5.78 -11.90 -6.62
N TRP A 575 4.82 -12.30 -5.80
CA TRP A 575 3.50 -11.67 -5.69
C TRP A 575 3.29 -11.14 -4.26
N ASN A 576 2.43 -10.12 -4.10
CA ASN A 576 2.22 -9.42 -2.83
C ASN A 576 1.70 -10.34 -1.72
N ASP A 577 0.95 -11.38 -2.08
CA ASP A 577 0.42 -12.36 -1.13
C ASP A 577 1.46 -13.29 -0.49
N GLY A 578 2.71 -13.19 -0.95
CA GLY A 578 3.81 -14.08 -0.57
C GLY A 578 4.00 -15.25 -1.54
N GLY A 579 3.08 -15.40 -2.51
CA GLY A 579 3.21 -16.37 -3.59
C GLY A 579 4.07 -15.88 -4.76
N THR A 580 3.84 -16.51 -5.90
CA THR A 580 4.48 -16.18 -7.18
C THR A 580 3.42 -15.91 -8.24
N LEU A 581 3.82 -15.27 -9.35
CA LEU A 581 2.96 -15.10 -10.52
C LEU A 581 2.44 -16.45 -11.04
N GLU A 582 3.24 -17.53 -10.95
CA GLU A 582 2.76 -18.87 -11.28
C GLU A 582 1.53 -19.20 -10.44
N THR A 583 1.64 -19.08 -9.12
CA THR A 583 0.54 -19.47 -8.25
C THR A 583 -0.71 -18.63 -8.47
N TYR A 584 -0.55 -17.33 -8.74
CA TYR A 584 -1.64 -16.45 -9.15
C TYR A 584 -2.36 -16.94 -10.40
N LEU A 585 -1.60 -17.21 -11.47
CA LEU A 585 -2.16 -17.67 -12.74
C LEU A 585 -2.79 -19.06 -12.61
N LEU A 586 -2.17 -19.95 -11.84
CA LEU A 586 -2.71 -21.28 -11.58
C LEU A 586 -4.04 -21.21 -10.80
N ASP A 587 -4.15 -20.34 -9.80
CA ASP A 587 -5.39 -20.15 -9.04
C ASP A 587 -6.50 -19.54 -9.92
N ARG A 588 -6.13 -18.76 -10.95
CA ARG A 588 -7.03 -18.24 -12.00
C ARG A 588 -7.37 -19.26 -13.09
N GLY A 589 -6.97 -20.53 -12.93
CA GLY A 589 -7.34 -21.62 -13.85
C GLY A 589 -6.38 -21.83 -15.03
N VAL A 590 -5.23 -21.16 -15.06
CA VAL A 590 -4.21 -21.43 -16.08
C VAL A 590 -3.62 -22.84 -15.88
N ASP A 591 -3.65 -23.66 -16.94
CA ASP A 591 -3.16 -25.04 -16.94
C ASP A 591 -2.01 -25.28 -17.94
N ARG A 592 -1.89 -24.44 -18.98
CA ARG A 592 -0.91 -24.56 -20.06
C ARG A 592 0.16 -23.46 -20.00
N TRP A 593 1.38 -23.82 -20.38
CA TRP A 593 2.54 -22.92 -20.42
C TRP A 593 3.29 -23.10 -21.76
N PRO A 594 3.91 -22.05 -22.33
CA PRO A 594 3.89 -20.66 -21.88
C PRO A 594 2.51 -20.01 -22.03
N VAL A 595 2.23 -19.03 -21.18
CA VAL A 595 0.95 -18.30 -21.16
C VAL A 595 1.10 -17.04 -21.98
N GLN A 596 0.21 -16.83 -22.95
CA GLN A 596 0.17 -15.55 -23.67
C GLN A 596 -0.47 -14.51 -22.75
N ALA A 597 0.32 -13.51 -22.36
CA ALA A 597 -0.11 -12.47 -21.45
C ALA A 597 0.17 -11.08 -22.03
N GLU A 598 -0.66 -10.13 -21.64
CA GLU A 598 -0.48 -8.71 -21.85
C GLU A 598 -0.13 -8.07 -20.51
N ILE A 599 0.96 -7.31 -20.45
CA ILE A 599 1.41 -6.64 -19.24
C ILE A 599 1.21 -5.14 -19.40
N ASP A 600 0.36 -4.58 -18.55
CA ASP A 600 0.12 -3.14 -18.44
C ASP A 600 0.96 -2.58 -17.29
N LEU A 601 1.53 -1.39 -17.47
CA LEU A 601 2.36 -0.73 -16.46
C LEU A 601 1.74 0.58 -15.99
N TYR A 602 1.90 0.85 -14.70
CA TYR A 602 1.33 2.00 -14.01
C TYR A 602 2.39 2.66 -13.12
N GLU A 603 2.31 3.97 -12.93
CA GLU A 603 3.16 4.72 -12.01
C GLU A 603 2.26 5.57 -11.10
N THR A 604 2.54 5.57 -9.80
CA THR A 604 1.73 6.26 -8.80
C THR A 604 2.15 7.71 -8.64
N LEU A 605 1.18 8.58 -8.40
CA LEU A 605 1.33 10.01 -8.15
C LEU A 605 1.11 10.33 -6.65
N PRO A 606 1.43 11.55 -6.20
CA PRO A 606 0.91 12.07 -4.93
C PRO A 606 -0.61 11.88 -4.82
N GLY A 607 -1.07 11.30 -3.70
CA GLY A 607 -2.48 11.02 -3.44
C GLY A 607 -3.06 9.77 -4.10
N THR A 608 -2.24 8.94 -4.76
CA THR A 608 -2.73 7.66 -5.30
C THR A 608 -3.14 6.68 -4.19
N LEU A 609 -4.19 5.91 -4.43
CA LEU A 609 -4.54 4.68 -3.75
C LEU A 609 -4.59 3.58 -4.81
N LEU A 610 -4.35 2.31 -4.44
CA LEU A 610 -4.32 1.21 -5.43
C LEU A 610 -5.66 1.06 -6.15
N GLY A 611 -6.76 1.32 -5.44
CA GLY A 611 -8.09 1.45 -6.03
C GLY A 611 -8.18 2.38 -7.25
N HIS A 612 -7.42 3.49 -7.29
CA HIS A 612 -7.43 4.39 -8.46
C HIS A 612 -6.96 3.70 -9.75
N LEU A 613 -6.01 2.76 -9.65
CA LEU A 613 -5.48 2.04 -10.81
C LEU A 613 -6.55 1.15 -11.47
N THR A 614 -7.60 0.80 -10.73
CA THR A 614 -8.71 -0.01 -11.26
C THR A 614 -9.60 0.75 -12.25
N ARG A 615 -9.54 2.10 -12.25
CA ARG A 615 -10.33 3.00 -13.12
C ARG A 615 -9.55 3.46 -14.34
N ASP A 616 -8.71 2.58 -14.86
CA ASP A 616 -8.03 2.79 -16.13
C ASP A 616 -9.04 2.73 -17.28
N GLU A 617 -9.36 3.90 -17.83
CA GLU A 617 -10.30 4.12 -18.94
C GLU A 617 -9.89 3.40 -20.23
N THR A 618 -8.62 3.01 -20.36
CA THR A 618 -8.13 2.29 -21.55
C THR A 618 -8.39 0.79 -21.48
N LEU A 619 -8.89 0.28 -20.35
CA LEU A 619 -9.26 -1.13 -20.21
C LEU A 619 -10.61 -1.42 -20.91
N PRO A 620 -10.82 -2.65 -21.41
CA PRO A 620 -12.11 -3.05 -21.95
C PRO A 620 -13.23 -2.92 -20.92
N ALA A 621 -14.39 -2.37 -21.28
CA ALA A 621 -15.50 -2.09 -20.36
C ALA A 621 -16.03 -3.32 -19.58
N ALA A 622 -15.80 -4.54 -20.09
CA ALA A 622 -16.19 -5.79 -19.42
C ALA A 622 -15.21 -6.21 -18.30
N GLU A 623 -14.05 -5.57 -18.20
CA GLU A 623 -13.00 -5.91 -17.26
C GLU A 623 -13.07 -4.99 -16.03
N GLN A 624 -13.25 -5.58 -14.85
CA GLN A 624 -13.22 -4.88 -13.57
C GLN A 624 -12.03 -5.42 -12.76
N PRO A 625 -10.84 -4.82 -12.89
CA PRO A 625 -9.67 -5.23 -12.11
C PRO A 625 -9.87 -4.99 -10.62
N GLY A 626 -9.41 -5.93 -9.78
CA GLY A 626 -9.26 -5.68 -8.35
C GLY A 626 -7.93 -4.98 -8.05
N ALA A 627 -7.88 -4.21 -6.96
CA ALA A 627 -6.64 -3.57 -6.50
C ALA A 627 -5.52 -4.59 -6.18
N ASP A 628 -5.89 -5.84 -5.85
CA ASP A 628 -4.98 -6.95 -5.61
C ASP A 628 -4.26 -7.47 -6.87
N GLU A 629 -4.72 -7.09 -8.06
CA GLU A 629 -4.10 -7.47 -9.34
C GLU A 629 -2.84 -6.67 -9.66
N PHE A 630 -2.67 -5.51 -9.02
CA PHE A 630 -1.55 -4.59 -9.25
C PHE A 630 -0.37 -4.93 -8.34
N GLN A 631 0.78 -5.17 -8.95
CA GLN A 631 2.00 -5.59 -8.24
C GLN A 631 3.12 -4.59 -8.45
N PRO A 632 3.96 -4.29 -7.43
CA PRO A 632 5.10 -3.42 -7.61
C PRO A 632 6.03 -3.93 -8.72
N LEU A 633 6.33 -3.07 -9.69
CA LEU A 633 7.28 -3.33 -10.75
C LEU A 633 8.69 -2.98 -10.26
N THR A 634 9.36 -3.97 -9.65
CA THR A 634 10.77 -3.86 -9.27
C THR A 634 11.68 -4.03 -10.49
N ALA A 635 12.92 -3.56 -10.43
CA ALA A 635 13.91 -3.79 -11.49
C ALA A 635 14.11 -5.29 -11.79
N GLU A 636 14.02 -6.14 -10.76
CA GLU A 636 14.06 -7.60 -10.91
C GLU A 636 12.82 -8.12 -11.65
N ALA A 637 11.61 -7.70 -11.25
CA ALA A 637 10.39 -8.12 -11.91
C ALA A 637 10.33 -7.63 -13.37
N ALA A 638 10.75 -6.39 -13.63
CA ALA A 638 10.83 -5.82 -14.96
C ALA A 638 11.88 -6.55 -15.83
N GLY A 639 13.05 -6.89 -15.28
CA GLY A 639 14.07 -7.68 -15.98
C GLY A 639 13.62 -9.11 -16.28
N LEU A 640 12.90 -9.76 -15.37
CA LEU A 640 12.38 -11.12 -15.56
C LEU A 640 11.20 -11.19 -16.52
N LEU A 641 10.25 -10.26 -16.39
CA LEU A 641 9.04 -10.21 -17.21
C LEU A 641 9.34 -9.59 -18.57
N LEU A 642 9.81 -8.34 -18.59
CA LEU A 642 9.86 -7.49 -19.78
C LEU A 642 11.24 -7.49 -20.46
N ARG A 643 12.28 -7.98 -19.77
CA ARG A 643 13.70 -7.84 -20.15
C ARG A 643 14.20 -6.39 -20.17
N GLU A 644 13.48 -5.52 -19.49
CA GLU A 644 13.75 -4.08 -19.42
C GLU A 644 13.84 -3.65 -17.95
N PRO A 645 14.97 -3.91 -17.25
CA PRO A 645 15.08 -3.66 -15.81
C PRO A 645 14.94 -2.18 -15.43
N ALA A 646 15.25 -1.26 -16.35
CA ALA A 646 15.15 0.18 -16.14
C ALA A 646 13.70 0.68 -16.03
N LEU A 647 12.72 -0.06 -16.54
CA LEU A 647 11.29 0.22 -16.31
C LEU A 647 10.90 0.04 -14.84
N GLY A 648 11.60 -0.82 -14.10
CA GLY A 648 11.31 -1.05 -12.68
C GLY A 648 11.93 0.01 -11.77
N ARG A 649 11.25 0.33 -10.67
CA ARG A 649 11.79 1.21 -9.62
C ARG A 649 12.16 0.40 -8.38
N ARG A 650 13.21 0.81 -7.67
CA ARG A 650 13.54 0.22 -6.36
C ARG A 650 12.40 0.52 -5.39
N ARG A 651 12.00 -0.47 -4.61
CA ARG A 651 11.09 -0.27 -3.50
C ARG A 651 11.78 0.62 -2.46
N THR A 652 11.18 1.73 -2.08
CA THR A 652 11.72 2.61 -1.04
C THR A 652 11.84 1.85 0.28
N VAL A 653 13.01 1.96 0.92
CA VAL A 653 13.30 1.32 2.22
C VAL A 653 12.39 1.96 3.27
N GLY A 654 11.65 1.16 4.03
CA GLY A 654 10.63 1.62 5.00
C GLY A 654 9.23 1.08 4.69
N THR A 655 8.90 0.79 3.43
CA THR A 655 7.66 0.04 3.13
C THR A 655 7.89 -1.46 3.30
N GLY A 656 7.75 -1.97 4.53
CA GLY A 656 7.84 -3.40 4.81
C GLY A 656 7.02 -4.25 3.83
N PRO A 657 7.44 -5.49 3.50
CA PRO A 657 6.71 -6.35 2.57
C PRO A 657 5.30 -6.65 3.08
N GLY A 658 4.30 -5.99 2.49
CA GLY A 658 2.89 -6.01 2.91
C GLY A 658 2.35 -4.65 3.36
N ALA A 659 3.17 -3.60 3.38
CA ALA A 659 2.71 -2.21 3.36
C ALA A 659 2.25 -1.91 1.92
N TYR A 660 0.94 -1.71 1.76
CA TYR A 660 0.27 -1.50 0.47
C TYR A 660 0.14 -0.02 0.10
N ARG A 661 0.78 0.90 0.83
CA ARG A 661 0.73 2.32 0.48
C ARG A 661 1.49 2.54 -0.83
N PRO A 662 0.82 2.96 -1.92
CA PRO A 662 1.54 3.43 -3.10
C PRO A 662 2.33 4.69 -2.72
N VAL A 663 3.63 4.67 -2.99
CA VAL A 663 4.52 5.83 -2.81
C VAL A 663 4.56 6.58 -4.14
N PRO A 664 4.55 7.93 -4.15
CA PRO A 664 4.72 8.67 -5.41
C PRO A 664 5.97 8.22 -6.17
N GLY A 665 5.83 8.00 -7.49
CA GLY A 665 6.90 7.47 -8.35
C GLY A 665 7.10 5.96 -8.30
N GLN A 666 6.40 5.22 -7.43
CA GLN A 666 6.42 3.76 -7.43
C GLN A 666 5.71 3.23 -8.69
N ARG A 667 6.29 2.20 -9.31
CA ARG A 667 5.71 1.56 -10.48
C ARG A 667 5.05 0.24 -10.14
N TYR A 668 3.99 -0.07 -10.89
CA TYR A 668 3.17 -1.26 -10.78
C TYR A 668 2.97 -1.91 -12.13
N PHE A 669 2.74 -3.21 -12.14
CA PHE A 669 2.34 -3.96 -13.31
C PHE A 669 1.08 -4.78 -13.04
N ARG A 670 0.33 -5.02 -14.10
CA ARG A 670 -0.83 -5.91 -14.13
C ARG A 670 -0.64 -6.93 -15.24
N VAL A 671 -0.95 -8.20 -14.96
CA VAL A 671 -0.86 -9.28 -15.95
C VAL A 671 -2.26 -9.67 -16.38
N ARG A 672 -2.59 -9.43 -17.65
CA ARG A 672 -3.80 -9.89 -18.32
C ARG A 672 -3.51 -11.15 -19.12
N VAL A 673 -4.40 -12.13 -19.04
CA VAL A 673 -4.28 -13.40 -19.78
C VAL A 673 -5.59 -13.63 -20.52
N ALA A 674 -5.50 -13.90 -21.81
CA ALA A 674 -6.67 -14.20 -22.63
C ALA A 674 -7.37 -15.47 -22.11
N LYS A 675 -8.72 -15.43 -22.02
CA LYS A 675 -9.58 -16.57 -21.61
C LYS A 675 -9.47 -16.98 -20.13
N MET A 676 -9.23 -16.05 -19.21
CA MET A 676 -9.44 -16.36 -17.80
C MET A 676 -10.94 -16.61 -17.52
N PRO A 677 -11.30 -17.62 -16.71
CA PRO A 677 -12.68 -17.82 -16.27
C PRO A 677 -13.15 -16.57 -15.53
N GLY A 678 -14.39 -16.11 -15.81
CA GLY A 678 -14.94 -14.91 -15.20
C GLY A 678 -15.14 -15.00 -13.68
N ARG A 679 -15.15 -16.21 -13.11
CA ARG A 679 -15.23 -16.41 -11.67
C ARG A 679 -13.84 -16.22 -11.05
N LYS A 680 -13.62 -15.09 -10.41
CA LYS A 680 -12.45 -14.85 -9.57
C LYS A 680 -12.55 -15.77 -8.34
N ALA A 681 -11.72 -16.81 -8.27
CA ALA A 681 -11.56 -17.57 -7.04
C ALA A 681 -11.05 -16.63 -5.95
N ARG A 682 -11.67 -16.65 -4.76
CA ARG A 682 -11.23 -15.81 -3.64
C ARG A 682 -9.77 -16.16 -3.31
N ARG A 683 -8.87 -15.18 -3.42
CA ARG A 683 -7.46 -15.34 -3.06
C ARG A 683 -7.19 -14.52 -1.82
N PRO A 684 -6.54 -15.09 -0.79
CA PRO A 684 -6.15 -14.29 0.37
C PRO A 684 -5.07 -13.28 -0.04
N ARG A 685 -5.17 -12.01 0.36
CA ARG A 685 -4.06 -11.05 0.12
C ARG A 685 -2.83 -11.40 0.95
N ARG A 686 -2.96 -12.22 1.99
CA ARG A 686 -1.85 -12.73 2.81
C ARG A 686 -1.97 -14.24 3.02
N LEU A 687 -0.97 -14.99 2.56
CA LEU A 687 -0.94 -16.45 2.73
C LEU A 687 -0.56 -16.89 4.15
N THR A 688 0.01 -16.00 4.96
CA THR A 688 0.40 -16.30 6.34
C THR A 688 0.14 -15.08 7.21
N THR A 689 -0.55 -15.22 8.33
CA THR A 689 -0.75 -14.15 9.32
C THR A 689 -0.33 -14.66 10.69
N VAL A 690 0.15 -13.76 11.55
CA VAL A 690 0.58 -14.07 12.92
C VAL A 690 -0.26 -13.21 13.84
N ARG A 691 -0.97 -13.87 14.76
CA ARG A 691 -1.78 -13.23 15.79
C ARG A 691 -1.18 -13.54 17.15
N TRP A 692 -1.16 -12.55 18.01
CA TRP A 692 -0.82 -12.70 19.40
C TRP A 692 -2.07 -12.32 20.21
N ASP A 693 -2.43 -13.18 21.15
CA ASP A 693 -3.44 -12.92 22.15
C ASP A 693 -2.72 -12.86 23.50
N PRO A 694 -2.50 -11.66 24.04
CA PRO A 694 -1.77 -11.47 25.29
C PRO A 694 -2.50 -12.10 26.49
N ALA A 695 -3.83 -12.00 26.54
CA ALA A 695 -4.65 -12.49 27.66
C ALA A 695 -4.51 -14.01 27.86
N THR A 696 -4.42 -14.75 26.77
CA THR A 696 -4.21 -16.20 26.80
C THR A 696 -2.76 -16.61 26.58
N LYS A 697 -1.84 -15.63 26.44
CA LYS A 697 -0.44 -15.80 26.03
C LYS A 697 -0.30 -16.76 24.85
N ARG A 698 -1.20 -16.58 23.87
CA ARG A 698 -1.41 -17.49 22.75
C ARG A 698 -0.95 -16.84 21.46
N MET A 699 -0.02 -17.50 20.78
CA MET A 699 0.33 -17.12 19.41
C MET A 699 -0.36 -18.05 18.42
N ALA A 700 -1.11 -17.48 17.48
CA ALA A 700 -1.75 -18.21 16.40
C ALA A 700 -1.12 -17.80 15.06
N ILE A 701 -0.54 -18.78 14.36
CA ILE A 701 -0.03 -18.65 13.00
C ILE A 701 -1.06 -19.25 12.06
N VAL A 702 -1.61 -18.44 11.18
CA VAL A 702 -2.65 -18.85 10.23
C VAL A 702 -2.04 -18.92 8.85
N ILE A 703 -2.12 -20.08 8.20
CA ILE A 703 -1.61 -20.33 6.86
C ILE A 703 -2.79 -20.61 5.94
N LYS A 704 -3.00 -19.74 4.95
CA LYS A 704 -4.12 -19.80 4.01
C LYS A 704 -3.69 -20.48 2.71
N LEU A 705 -4.44 -21.48 2.27
CA LEU A 705 -4.19 -22.24 1.06
C LEU A 705 -5.33 -22.06 0.08
N SER A 706 -5.01 -21.71 -1.18
CA SER A 706 -6.00 -21.71 -2.26
C SER A 706 -6.55 -23.12 -2.48
N GLU A 707 -7.78 -23.22 -2.99
CA GLU A 707 -8.45 -24.51 -3.29
C GLU A 707 -7.56 -25.43 -4.13
N ARG A 708 -6.92 -24.88 -5.17
CA ARG A 708 -6.02 -25.62 -6.05
C ARG A 708 -4.80 -26.15 -5.29
N ARG A 709 -4.15 -25.32 -4.48
CA ARG A 709 -2.99 -25.76 -3.67
C ARG A 709 -3.42 -26.81 -2.66
N ALA A 710 -4.53 -26.60 -1.96
CA ALA A 710 -5.04 -27.52 -0.96
C ALA A 710 -5.35 -28.90 -1.58
N ARG A 711 -6.01 -28.94 -2.74
CA ARG A 711 -6.21 -30.18 -3.54
C ARG A 711 -4.91 -30.80 -4.02
N GLY A 712 -3.94 -29.99 -4.47
CA GLY A 712 -2.63 -30.47 -4.88
C GLY A 712 -1.85 -31.14 -3.74
N LEU A 713 -1.89 -30.57 -2.54
CA LEU A 713 -1.31 -31.15 -1.34
C LEU A 713 -2.07 -32.42 -0.92
N GLN A 714 -3.41 -32.39 -0.96
CA GLN A 714 -4.24 -33.56 -0.67
C GLN A 714 -3.94 -34.72 -1.63
N ALA A 715 -3.78 -34.46 -2.93
CA ALA A 715 -3.45 -35.47 -3.92
C ALA A 715 -2.08 -36.14 -3.66
N ARG A 716 -1.10 -35.39 -3.14
CA ARG A 716 0.21 -35.94 -2.72
C ARG A 716 0.15 -36.70 -1.39
N LEU A 717 -0.79 -36.33 -0.52
CA LEU A 717 -1.07 -37.05 0.73
C LEU A 717 -1.85 -38.35 0.48
N HIS A 718 -2.62 -38.43 -0.61
CA HIS A 718 -3.33 -39.64 -1.02
C HIS A 718 -2.36 -40.69 -1.57
N ARG A 719 -2.61 -41.97 -1.26
CA ARG A 719 -1.82 -43.12 -1.75
C ARG A 719 -2.15 -43.42 -3.22
N ALA A 720 -1.73 -42.55 -4.14
CA ALA A 720 -2.02 -42.71 -5.56
C ALA A 720 -0.96 -43.49 -6.36
N ALA A 721 0.22 -43.76 -5.79
CA ALA A 721 1.27 -44.55 -6.44
C ALA A 721 1.14 -46.05 -6.11
N PRO A 722 1.51 -46.96 -7.03
CA PRO A 722 1.49 -48.42 -6.79
C PRO A 722 2.39 -48.88 -5.62
N ALA A 723 3.26 -48.01 -5.10
CA ALA A 723 4.10 -48.26 -3.92
C ALA A 723 3.47 -47.81 -2.56
N GLY A 724 2.25 -47.26 -2.54
CA GLY A 724 1.46 -47.07 -1.31
C GLY A 724 1.98 -46.09 -0.24
N GLN A 725 3.12 -45.41 -0.45
CA GLN A 725 3.67 -44.44 0.50
C GLN A 725 3.13 -43.02 0.24
N ARG A 726 2.81 -42.30 1.33
CA ARG A 726 2.42 -40.88 1.30
C ARG A 726 3.66 -40.04 1.06
N ASP A 727 3.61 -39.07 0.14
CA ASP A 727 4.73 -38.15 -0.11
C ASP A 727 4.68 -36.96 0.87
N LEU A 728 4.82 -37.28 2.16
CA LEU A 728 4.86 -36.28 3.24
C LEU A 728 6.02 -35.26 3.03
N PRO A 729 7.25 -35.66 2.63
CA PRO A 729 8.34 -34.71 2.42
C PRO A 729 8.02 -33.64 1.37
N ALA A 730 7.43 -34.02 0.22
CA ALA A 730 7.10 -33.04 -0.81
C ALA A 730 5.96 -32.09 -0.40
N VAL A 731 4.99 -32.58 0.40
CA VAL A 731 3.91 -31.75 0.95
C VAL A 731 4.48 -30.74 1.95
N LEU A 732 5.39 -31.16 2.82
CA LEU A 732 6.03 -30.27 3.79
C LEU A 732 6.93 -29.25 3.12
N SER A 733 7.68 -29.64 2.08
CA SER A 733 8.46 -28.68 1.27
C SER A 733 7.55 -27.61 0.66
N ALA A 734 6.45 -28.03 0.04
CA ALA A 734 5.50 -27.11 -0.59
C ALA A 734 4.81 -26.18 0.43
N LEU A 735 4.49 -26.64 1.63
CA LEU A 735 3.96 -25.78 2.70
C LEU A 735 5.03 -24.82 3.23
N ARG A 736 6.26 -25.29 3.45
CA ARG A 736 7.38 -24.47 3.91
C ARG A 736 7.69 -23.32 2.95
N GLU A 737 7.60 -23.55 1.64
CA GLU A 737 7.75 -22.50 0.62
C GLU A 737 6.72 -21.35 0.78
N ILE A 738 5.55 -21.63 1.38
CA ILE A 738 4.49 -20.65 1.59
C ILE A 738 4.77 -19.80 2.83
N PHE A 739 5.05 -20.42 3.98
CA PHE A 739 5.12 -19.67 5.24
C PHE A 739 6.54 -19.27 5.64
N LEU A 740 7.58 -20.07 5.37
CA LEU A 740 8.93 -19.80 5.88
C LEU A 740 9.53 -18.44 5.48
N PRO A 741 9.41 -17.95 4.23
CA PRO A 741 10.14 -16.77 3.78
C PRO A 741 9.91 -15.51 4.61
N ARG A 742 8.78 -15.43 5.32
CA ARG A 742 8.39 -14.25 6.11
C ARG A 742 7.98 -14.56 7.54
N LEU A 743 7.77 -15.84 7.88
CA LEU A 743 7.21 -16.19 9.18
C LEU A 743 8.10 -15.77 10.34
N GLN A 744 9.41 -16.04 10.29
CA GLN A 744 10.32 -15.66 11.36
C GLN A 744 10.34 -14.14 11.59
N TYR A 745 10.43 -13.35 10.52
CA TYR A 745 10.37 -11.89 10.63
C TYR A 745 9.04 -11.42 11.22
N ARG A 746 7.91 -12.00 10.80
CA ARG A 746 6.58 -11.63 11.31
C ARG A 746 6.40 -11.99 12.78
N ILE A 747 6.90 -13.14 13.21
CA ILE A 747 6.87 -13.54 14.62
C ILE A 747 7.75 -12.60 15.43
N ALA A 748 8.99 -12.34 15.02
CA ALA A 748 9.90 -11.45 15.74
C ALA A 748 9.34 -10.04 15.87
N ARG A 749 8.84 -9.47 14.77
CA ARG A 749 8.18 -8.15 14.78
C ARG A 749 6.96 -8.14 15.70
N ARG A 750 6.16 -9.21 15.69
CA ARG A 750 4.98 -9.31 16.55
C ARG A 750 5.41 -9.35 18.01
N LEU A 751 6.39 -10.18 18.38
CA LEU A 751 6.92 -10.26 19.75
C LEU A 751 7.48 -8.93 20.28
N LEU A 752 8.13 -8.15 19.40
CA LEU A 752 8.62 -6.81 19.74
C LEU A 752 7.48 -5.81 19.92
N LYS A 753 6.52 -5.77 18.97
CA LYS A 753 5.34 -4.88 19.07
C LYS A 753 4.49 -5.22 20.29
N ALA A 754 4.43 -6.50 20.64
CA ALA A 754 3.73 -7.04 21.79
C ALA A 754 4.39 -6.77 23.14
N THR A 755 5.60 -6.18 23.11
CA THR A 755 6.51 -6.05 24.26
C THR A 755 6.76 -7.37 25.03
N VAL A 756 6.44 -8.53 24.43
CA VAL A 756 6.70 -9.86 25.00
C VAL A 756 8.19 -10.10 25.13
N VAL A 757 8.97 -9.61 24.16
CA VAL A 757 10.42 -9.58 24.19
C VAL A 757 10.86 -8.18 23.78
N THR A 758 11.72 -7.55 24.59
CA THR A 758 12.22 -6.19 24.33
C THR A 758 13.49 -6.19 23.48
N ASP A 759 14.32 -7.24 23.59
CA ASP A 759 15.54 -7.37 22.79
C ASP A 759 15.27 -7.94 21.38
N PRO A 760 15.63 -7.22 20.29
CA PRO A 760 15.46 -7.70 18.93
C PRO A 760 16.22 -8.99 18.63
N ALA A 761 17.38 -9.23 19.25
CA ALA A 761 18.14 -10.46 19.04
C ALA A 761 17.45 -11.68 19.68
N ALA A 762 16.98 -11.53 20.93
CA ALA A 762 16.15 -12.53 21.59
C ALA A 762 14.84 -12.81 20.82
N ALA A 763 14.16 -11.77 20.32
CA ALA A 763 12.95 -11.92 19.52
C ALA A 763 13.19 -12.70 18.22
N ALA A 764 14.31 -12.41 17.53
CA ALA A 764 14.70 -13.14 16.31
C ALA A 764 15.02 -14.62 16.57
N LYS A 765 15.64 -14.92 17.73
CA LYS A 765 15.94 -16.29 18.17
C LYS A 765 14.65 -17.06 18.48
N LEU A 766 13.80 -16.51 19.35
CA LEU A 766 12.51 -17.13 19.72
C LEU A 766 11.64 -17.34 18.48
N ALA A 767 11.62 -16.36 17.56
CA ALA A 767 10.91 -16.50 16.30
C ALA A 767 11.45 -17.63 15.41
N GLY A 768 12.76 -17.85 15.39
CA GLY A 768 13.39 -18.96 14.68
C GLY A 768 12.99 -20.31 15.26
N GLU A 769 12.98 -20.42 16.58
CA GLU A 769 12.57 -21.63 17.30
C GLU A 769 11.06 -21.91 17.13
N LEU A 770 10.20 -20.89 17.23
CA LEU A 770 8.76 -21.00 16.95
C LEU A 770 8.49 -21.43 15.50
N THR A 771 9.23 -20.87 14.54
CA THR A 771 9.14 -21.26 13.12
C THR A 771 9.50 -22.73 12.89
N ALA A 772 10.52 -23.23 13.59
CA ALA A 772 10.91 -24.65 13.57
C ALA A 772 9.83 -25.53 14.22
N ALA A 773 9.26 -25.09 15.35
CA ALA A 773 8.17 -25.78 16.02
C ALA A 773 6.91 -25.82 15.13
N THR A 774 6.55 -24.74 14.45
CA THR A 774 5.44 -24.70 13.47
C THR A 774 5.62 -25.76 12.39
N SER A 775 6.83 -25.84 11.81
CA SER A 775 7.15 -26.85 10.79
C SER A 775 6.99 -28.28 11.30
N THR A 776 7.38 -28.52 12.56
CA THR A 776 7.27 -29.83 13.23
C THR A 776 5.83 -30.18 13.58
N GLY A 777 5.06 -29.20 14.05
CA GLY A 777 3.63 -29.33 14.33
C GLY A 777 2.83 -29.71 13.10
N ILE A 778 3.04 -29.00 11.98
CA ILE A 778 2.39 -29.29 10.70
C ILE A 778 2.75 -30.69 10.20
N ALA A 779 4.03 -31.10 10.30
CA ALA A 779 4.47 -32.44 9.94
C ALA A 779 3.75 -33.53 10.75
N THR A 780 3.67 -33.33 12.07
CA THR A 780 2.99 -34.25 13.00
C THR A 780 1.49 -34.32 12.69
N TYR A 781 0.85 -33.17 12.47
CA TYR A 781 -0.55 -33.07 12.09
C TYR A 781 -0.86 -33.80 10.78
N LEU A 782 -0.08 -33.58 9.72
CA LEU A 782 -0.31 -34.25 8.44
C LEU A 782 -0.08 -35.77 8.52
N ALA A 783 0.88 -36.22 9.34
CA ALA A 783 1.12 -37.64 9.56
C ALA A 783 -0.04 -38.32 10.30
N GLN A 784 -0.52 -37.70 11.37
CA GLN A 784 -1.52 -38.29 12.28
C GLN A 784 -2.97 -37.99 11.87
N ARG A 785 -3.25 -36.76 11.45
CA ARG A 785 -4.59 -36.20 11.20
C ARG A 785 -4.80 -35.77 9.74
N GLY A 786 -4.03 -36.31 8.78
CA GLY A 786 -4.18 -35.99 7.36
C GLY A 786 -5.60 -36.20 6.77
N ALA A 787 -6.43 -37.05 7.40
CA ALA A 787 -7.84 -37.20 7.03
C ALA A 787 -8.69 -35.95 7.32
N GLN A 788 -8.38 -35.20 8.40
CA GLN A 788 -9.07 -33.94 8.70
C GLN A 788 -8.74 -32.87 7.67
N PHE A 789 -7.46 -32.78 7.25
CA PHE A 789 -7.07 -31.93 6.13
C PHE A 789 -7.82 -32.31 4.85
N ALA A 790 -7.90 -33.61 4.54
CA ALA A 790 -8.63 -34.07 3.37
C ALA A 790 -10.14 -33.76 3.42
N ALA A 791 -10.75 -33.79 4.62
CA ALA A 791 -12.14 -33.38 4.81
C ALA A 791 -12.32 -31.88 4.60
N ALA A 792 -11.42 -31.05 5.14
CA ALA A 792 -11.44 -29.60 4.92
C ALA A 792 -11.27 -29.24 3.43
N VAL A 793 -10.45 -29.99 2.67
CA VAL A 793 -10.28 -29.81 1.22
C VAL A 793 -11.51 -30.25 0.40
N ALA A 794 -12.29 -31.19 0.91
CA ALA A 794 -13.49 -31.70 0.24
C ALA A 794 -14.73 -30.81 0.45
N ASP A 795 -14.66 -29.87 1.40
CA ASP A 795 -15.70 -28.89 1.65
C ASP A 795 -15.91 -27.97 0.44
N PRO A 796 -17.15 -27.51 0.16
CA PRO A 796 -17.42 -26.58 -0.94
C PRO A 796 -16.85 -25.17 -0.73
N ALA A 797 -16.34 -24.83 0.46
CA ALA A 797 -15.72 -23.53 0.71
C ALA A 797 -14.43 -23.33 -0.10
N ASP A 798 -14.20 -22.10 -0.55
CA ASP A 798 -13.01 -21.73 -1.31
C ASP A 798 -11.76 -21.80 -0.41
N GLY A 799 -10.88 -22.78 -0.64
CA GLY A 799 -9.59 -22.89 0.04
C GLY A 799 -9.62 -23.59 1.41
N VAL A 800 -8.47 -23.63 2.07
CA VAL A 800 -8.28 -24.25 3.39
C VAL A 800 -7.36 -23.38 4.24
N THR A 801 -7.72 -23.18 5.50
CA THR A 801 -6.88 -22.50 6.49
C THR A 801 -6.26 -23.53 7.44
N LEU A 802 -4.94 -23.47 7.63
CA LEU A 802 -4.22 -24.19 8.68
C LEU A 802 -3.90 -23.22 9.80
N SER A 803 -4.44 -23.45 11.00
CA SER A 803 -4.09 -22.68 12.19
C SER A 803 -3.12 -23.47 13.06
N VAL A 804 -2.00 -22.84 13.41
CA VAL A 804 -0.99 -23.37 14.33
C VAL A 804 -0.99 -22.50 15.57
N THR A 805 -1.35 -23.09 16.70
CA THR A 805 -1.49 -22.39 17.98
C THR A 805 -0.39 -22.82 18.94
N PHE A 806 0.23 -21.84 19.57
CA PHE A 806 1.11 -22.01 20.73
C PHE A 806 0.44 -21.35 21.94
N THR A 807 0.39 -22.05 23.07
CA THR A 807 -0.16 -21.52 24.33
C THR A 807 0.93 -21.40 25.38
N GLY A 808 0.96 -20.30 26.12
CA GLY A 808 1.91 -20.08 27.20
C GLY A 808 3.32 -19.71 26.73
N ILE A 809 3.45 -18.94 25.64
CA ILE A 809 4.75 -18.39 25.23
C ILE A 809 5.23 -17.40 26.29
N GLN A 810 6.50 -17.52 26.71
CA GLN A 810 7.15 -16.58 27.63
C GLN A 810 8.52 -16.15 27.08
N PRO A 811 8.99 -14.93 27.39
CA PRO A 811 10.27 -14.39 26.93
C PRO A 811 11.47 -15.30 27.22
N ASP A 812 11.47 -15.95 28.39
CA ASP A 812 12.58 -16.76 28.91
C ASP A 812 12.31 -18.27 28.92
N SER A 813 11.26 -18.75 28.24
CA SER A 813 10.99 -20.19 28.25
C SER A 813 12.08 -20.95 27.49
N ALA A 814 12.92 -21.69 28.21
CA ALA A 814 13.91 -22.61 27.62
C ALA A 814 13.27 -23.75 26.79
N GLN A 815 11.95 -23.90 26.86
CA GLN A 815 11.18 -24.89 26.10
C GLN A 815 9.95 -24.24 25.47
N ILE A 816 9.83 -24.40 24.16
CA ILE A 816 8.66 -23.94 23.40
C ILE A 816 7.50 -24.92 23.60
N PRO A 817 6.27 -24.42 23.87
CA PRO A 817 5.10 -25.26 23.99
C PRO A 817 4.81 -26.04 22.70
N ALA A 818 4.27 -27.25 22.85
CA ALA A 818 3.91 -28.06 21.68
C ALA A 818 2.80 -27.37 20.87
N PRO A 819 2.95 -27.21 19.54
CA PRO A 819 1.95 -26.56 18.72
C PRO A 819 0.71 -27.43 18.54
N GLU A 820 -0.47 -26.82 18.68
CA GLU A 820 -1.73 -27.41 18.23
C GLU A 820 -2.02 -26.98 16.80
N VAL A 821 -2.31 -27.93 15.90
CA VAL A 821 -2.61 -27.65 14.49
C VAL A 821 -4.02 -28.11 14.13
N VAL A 822 -4.78 -27.22 13.51
CA VAL A 822 -6.15 -27.48 13.02
C VAL A 822 -6.27 -27.04 11.57
N ALA A 823 -6.98 -27.81 10.75
CA ALA A 823 -7.36 -27.43 9.39
C ALA A 823 -8.85 -27.12 9.34
N THR A 824 -9.22 -25.95 8.82
CA THR A 824 -10.60 -25.51 8.65
C THR A 824 -10.89 -25.22 7.18
N PRO A 825 -12.10 -25.53 6.69
CA PRO A 825 -12.50 -25.19 5.33
C PRO A 825 -12.69 -23.67 5.17
N GLY A 826 -12.36 -23.17 3.98
CA GLY A 826 -12.44 -21.74 3.65
C GLY A 826 -11.19 -20.94 4.06
N LEU A 827 -11.14 -19.69 3.61
CA LEU A 827 -10.05 -18.72 3.88
C LEU A 827 -10.28 -17.84 5.13
N LYS A 828 -11.11 -18.31 6.06
CA LYS A 828 -11.57 -17.56 7.23
C LYS A 828 -10.43 -17.11 8.15
#